data_AF-A0A1X0P940-F1
#
_entry.id   AF-A0A1X0P940-F1
#
_cell.length_a   1.000
_cell.length_b   1.000
_cell.length_c   1.000
_cell.angle_alpha   90.00
_cell.angle_beta   90.00
_cell.angle_gamma   90.00
#
_symmetry.space_group_name_H-M   'P 1'
#
loop_
_entity.id
_entity.type
_entity.pdbx_description
1 polymer ?
#
loop_
_entity_poly.entity_id
_entity_poly.type
_entity_poly.pdbx_seq_one_letter_code
_entity_poly.pdbx_strand_id
1 'polypeptide(L)'
;MLHRCRLLWTADYRTSSKIADEFNNVLNRSGWGFDHVAIDVGTLAGAAGRLTRDLIGHERDTETVKVLHRQITNVILRRIQPKKSLAIFLDGSEPLWKVRHMRLYPGKKFEGKFYRSAASPMVYLLEDKLRQVAVDLRTPPKEFIISGAAVPGPVEGKMSAWMLDLATRALPDGAISSDPSSPMKGVPEVTVNDTICLVGGTDLFLSALGATPFHNITTVTLQQGEMKSLSLSESLEWLSMDHLLKSETATNNGEQDTSRHDLQKRLASVRTDVVLLYLLANGISATDLSGLGVNFKDLMEAYTAEESANVDGANLFDETSNDSSLLLRPDILERVLTRATRRTGTSPRPCCQSADYLEILLQSHAMICSGGIKNYRWTPDDNDNVPEKTPKIPIERFIGHLKHLSGVGKETVTSDNDGKNPSQSKVNGVKASVDWTFALTGLETLLVSAPKAEMIEQIIPLFTKGHALPSGIAEDIVSKKNIMEAIQKARDVLQVVRDSSTNEEGNTISKEHPALNHLPSHYFVYTPGSRGPPMRWTYQSVNLGIRAAALGVRYLTGAGTSKATSRILDETGINTKNTLFVYNTEKNGVWHETPCEKINPSSSMEELSTLRVVTWNVQFSRHSGERTPLGRQGIDWCTATRYVALAKTLESLDADVIGMQEVEPAWWKYLSEQPWVRERYALSCGEESHAIRPWGVLLLVKRHLSVMATQHANVPAFTGHTSVMPEITISVSKNVPVTIGSLHLLAPYNQNNINNRTTQLENLTKRMRTRPFIGGLATGTIVMGDFNDCATNYFTFPPEMGFKDAWSLLHSDDKGTEGYTINGDRNPYAAQIIEREFFGRADRVLFASRHLQPIHTELVGTTSVRSLGVTKQVDNNNDVPEYLYPSDHFGLLVEFQVV
;
A
#
# COMPACT_ATOMS: atom_id res chain seq x y z
N MET A 1 -9.24 -18.67 45.39
CA MET A 1 -10.16 -19.82 45.21
C MET A 1 -10.87 -19.79 43.85
N LEU A 2 -11.59 -18.71 43.48
CA LEU A 2 -12.25 -18.59 42.15
C LEU A 2 -11.29 -18.73 40.94
N HIS A 3 -10.05 -18.25 41.05
CA HIS A 3 -9.02 -18.43 40.01
C HIS A 3 -8.50 -19.89 39.92
N ARG A 4 -8.50 -20.63 41.04
CA ARG A 4 -8.11 -22.05 41.11
C ARG A 4 -9.21 -23.01 40.67
N CYS A 5 -10.50 -22.61 40.78
CA CYS A 5 -11.61 -23.41 40.25
C CYS A 5 -11.79 -23.25 38.73
N ARG A 6 -11.37 -22.14 38.12
CA ARG A 6 -11.37 -21.96 36.65
C ARG A 6 -10.36 -22.86 35.93
N LEU A 7 -9.19 -23.11 36.53
CA LEU A 7 -8.12 -23.94 35.95
C LEU A 7 -8.46 -25.42 35.73
N LEU A 8 -9.57 -25.91 36.28
CA LEU A 8 -10.01 -27.31 36.10
C LEU A 8 -11.03 -27.48 34.96
N TRP A 9 -11.54 -26.40 34.37
CA TRP A 9 -12.50 -26.38 33.25
C TRP A 9 -12.40 -25.08 32.42
N THR A 10 -11.21 -24.72 31.93
CA THR A 10 -11.13 -23.72 30.85
C THR A 10 -11.50 -24.40 29.54
N ALA A 11 -12.54 -23.89 28.87
CA ALA A 11 -12.90 -24.35 27.55
C ALA A 11 -11.79 -23.91 26.56
N ASP A 12 -11.40 -24.82 25.69
CA ASP A 12 -10.41 -24.64 24.63
C ASP A 12 -11.01 -25.03 23.28
N TYR A 13 -10.25 -24.90 22.19
CA TYR A 13 -10.73 -25.29 20.87
C TYR A 13 -11.10 -26.79 20.75
N ARG A 14 -10.71 -27.64 21.70
CA ARG A 14 -11.03 -29.07 21.72
C ARG A 14 -12.39 -29.35 22.35
N THR A 15 -12.86 -28.47 23.22
CA THR A 15 -14.06 -28.62 24.03
C THR A 15 -15.16 -27.62 23.67
N SER A 16 -14.79 -26.48 23.08
CA SER A 16 -15.69 -25.44 22.58
C SER A 16 -15.61 -25.32 21.06
N SER A 17 -16.76 -25.32 20.39
CA SER A 17 -16.83 -25.31 18.93
C SER A 17 -16.58 -23.93 18.31
N LYS A 18 -16.71 -22.85 19.09
CA LYS A 18 -16.61 -21.46 18.62
C LYS A 18 -16.03 -20.56 19.70
N ILE A 19 -14.96 -19.84 19.34
CA ILE A 19 -14.34 -18.85 20.22
C ILE A 19 -15.28 -17.68 20.59
N ALA A 20 -16.33 -17.43 19.78
CA ALA A 20 -17.34 -16.42 20.09
C ALA A 20 -18.09 -16.69 21.41
N ASP A 21 -18.14 -17.95 21.86
CA ASP A 21 -18.77 -18.35 23.11
C ASP A 21 -17.90 -17.99 24.34
N GLU A 22 -16.60 -17.72 24.13
CA GLU A 22 -15.64 -17.34 25.17
C GLU A 22 -15.63 -15.83 25.47
N PHE A 23 -16.47 -15.05 24.79
CA PHE A 23 -16.63 -13.62 25.09
C PHE A 23 -17.25 -13.42 26.47
N ASN A 24 -16.48 -12.84 27.40
CA ASN A 24 -16.86 -12.68 28.79
C ASN A 24 -17.52 -11.33 29.06
N ASN A 25 -18.50 -11.28 29.97
CA ASN A 25 -19.12 -10.03 30.39
C ASN A 25 -18.08 -9.08 31.02
N VAL A 26 -18.05 -7.85 30.55
CA VAL A 26 -17.17 -6.80 31.10
C VAL A 26 -17.73 -6.36 32.44
N LEU A 27 -17.03 -6.73 33.52
CA LEU A 27 -17.42 -6.39 34.89
C LEU A 27 -17.17 -4.90 35.23
N ASN A 28 -16.30 -4.23 34.46
CA ASN A 28 -15.99 -2.81 34.62
C ASN A 28 -17.15 -1.93 34.15
N ARG A 29 -17.79 -1.24 35.10
CA ARG A 29 -19.00 -0.42 34.83
C ARG A 29 -18.69 0.98 34.29
N SER A 30 -17.46 1.48 34.39
CA SER A 30 -17.01 2.78 33.86
C SER A 30 -15.49 2.92 33.82
N GLY A 31 -14.93 3.62 32.82
CA GLY A 31 -13.54 4.06 32.82
C GLY A 31 -12.49 3.02 32.42
N TRP A 32 -12.83 2.08 31.53
CA TRP A 32 -11.87 1.11 30.99
C TRP A 32 -10.97 1.79 29.96
N GLY A 33 -9.76 2.19 30.38
CA GLY A 33 -8.83 2.94 29.54
C GLY A 33 -7.93 2.07 28.68
N PHE A 34 -7.80 2.45 27.40
CA PHE A 34 -6.90 1.83 26.42
C PHE A 34 -6.05 2.91 25.75
N ASP A 35 -4.86 2.55 25.28
CA ASP A 35 -4.01 3.48 24.53
C ASP A 35 -4.66 3.82 23.18
N HIS A 36 -5.09 2.79 22.46
CA HIS A 36 -5.73 2.93 21.15
C HIS A 36 -7.11 2.26 21.15
N VAL A 37 -8.12 2.93 20.61
CA VAL A 37 -9.47 2.39 20.46
C VAL A 37 -9.90 2.50 19.01
N ALA A 38 -10.38 1.40 18.42
CA ALA A 38 -10.96 1.34 17.09
C ALA A 38 -12.43 0.88 17.17
N ILE A 39 -13.33 1.54 16.44
CA ILE A 39 -14.76 1.24 16.45
C ILE A 39 -15.24 0.88 15.05
N ASP A 40 -15.81 -0.31 14.91
CA ASP A 40 -16.60 -0.74 13.77
C ASP A 40 -18.04 -0.23 13.92
N VAL A 41 -18.40 0.72 13.07
CA VAL A 41 -19.74 1.32 13.06
C VAL A 41 -20.75 0.43 12.35
N GLY A 42 -20.33 -0.40 11.40
CA GLY A 42 -21.21 -1.25 10.59
C GLY A 42 -21.99 -2.25 11.44
N THR A 43 -21.33 -2.86 12.42
CA THR A 43 -21.98 -3.75 13.40
C THR A 43 -23.07 -3.04 14.21
N LEU A 44 -22.85 -1.79 14.59
CA LEU A 44 -23.81 -0.97 15.36
C LEU A 44 -24.99 -0.51 14.47
N ALA A 45 -24.70 -0.13 13.22
CA ALA A 45 -25.67 0.34 12.25
C ALA A 45 -26.80 -0.68 12.01
N GLY A 46 -26.48 -1.97 12.04
CA GLY A 46 -27.48 -3.03 11.89
C GLY A 46 -28.56 -3.02 12.98
N ALA A 47 -28.21 -2.68 14.23
CA ALA A 47 -29.18 -2.57 15.32
C ALA A 47 -29.96 -1.25 15.26
N ALA A 48 -29.27 -0.14 15.01
CA ALA A 48 -29.91 1.18 14.88
C ALA A 48 -30.92 1.23 13.72
N GLY A 49 -30.55 0.67 12.56
CA GLY A 49 -31.42 0.64 11.38
C GLY A 49 -32.68 -0.21 11.55
N ARG A 50 -32.74 -1.12 12.54
CA ARG A 50 -33.96 -1.83 12.93
C ARG A 50 -34.88 -0.98 13.81
N LEU A 51 -34.30 -0.14 14.68
CA LEU A 51 -35.07 0.76 15.57
C LEU A 51 -35.74 1.90 14.79
N THR A 52 -35.16 2.30 13.66
CA THR A 52 -35.65 3.40 12.84
C THR A 52 -36.39 2.93 11.58
N ARG A 53 -36.68 1.63 11.45
CA ARG A 53 -37.23 1.05 10.22
C ARG A 53 -38.59 1.62 9.81
N ASP A 54 -39.37 2.12 10.75
CA ASP A 54 -40.71 2.67 10.51
C ASP A 54 -40.66 4.11 9.95
N LEU A 55 -39.48 4.75 9.95
CA LEU A 55 -39.22 6.04 9.31
C LEU A 55 -38.81 5.83 7.84
N ILE A 56 -38.95 6.87 7.01
CA ILE A 56 -38.61 6.81 5.58
C ILE A 56 -37.65 7.94 5.15
N GLY A 57 -36.87 7.67 4.11
CA GLY A 57 -35.97 8.64 3.47
C GLY A 57 -35.05 9.38 4.45
N HIS A 58 -34.91 10.70 4.26
CA HIS A 58 -34.01 11.55 5.03
C HIS A 58 -34.32 11.59 6.54
N GLU A 59 -35.58 11.42 6.94
CA GLU A 59 -35.96 11.37 8.36
C GLU A 59 -35.39 10.12 9.03
N ARG A 60 -35.49 8.96 8.36
CA ARG A 60 -34.88 7.70 8.81
C ARG A 60 -33.38 7.85 8.96
N ASP A 61 -32.73 8.44 7.97
CA ASP A 61 -31.27 8.61 7.96
C ASP A 61 -30.83 9.49 9.13
N THR A 62 -31.48 10.63 9.31
CA THR A 62 -31.19 11.58 10.39
C THR A 62 -31.37 10.95 11.77
N GLU A 63 -32.44 10.20 11.99
CA GLU A 63 -32.68 9.56 13.28
C GLU A 63 -31.72 8.40 13.53
N THR A 64 -31.39 7.62 12.49
CA THR A 64 -30.38 6.56 12.57
C THR A 64 -29.02 7.12 12.95
N VAL A 65 -28.59 8.22 12.32
CA VAL A 65 -27.35 8.94 12.65
C VAL A 65 -27.34 9.40 14.10
N LYS A 66 -28.44 9.97 14.61
CA LYS A 66 -28.54 10.38 16.01
C LYS A 66 -28.41 9.19 16.97
N VAL A 67 -29.08 8.07 16.68
CA VAL A 67 -29.00 6.85 17.50
C VAL A 67 -27.57 6.31 17.53
N LEU A 68 -26.90 6.21 16.38
CA LEU A 68 -25.52 5.73 16.29
C LEU A 68 -24.54 6.66 17.00
N HIS A 69 -24.65 7.96 16.76
CA HIS A 69 -23.84 8.96 17.44
C HIS A 69 -23.98 8.85 18.97
N ARG A 70 -25.22 8.70 19.48
CA ARG A 70 -25.46 8.50 20.91
C ARG A 70 -24.91 7.17 21.42
N GLN A 71 -25.02 6.08 20.67
CA GLN A 71 -24.42 4.79 21.08
C GLN A 71 -22.90 4.89 21.19
N ILE A 72 -22.24 5.50 20.21
CA ILE A 72 -20.78 5.67 20.21
C ILE A 72 -20.36 6.59 21.36
N THR A 73 -20.92 7.79 21.46
CA THR A 73 -20.49 8.80 22.44
C THR A 73 -20.94 8.50 23.87
N ASN A 74 -22.19 8.09 24.07
CA ASN A 74 -22.79 7.97 25.40
C ASN A 74 -22.75 6.55 25.98
N VAL A 75 -22.58 5.51 25.15
CA VAL A 75 -22.53 4.11 25.63
C VAL A 75 -21.11 3.57 25.54
N ILE A 76 -20.50 3.62 24.35
CA ILE A 76 -19.17 3.03 24.12
C ILE A 76 -18.08 3.90 24.75
N LEU A 77 -17.92 5.15 24.30
CA LEU A 77 -16.80 6.01 24.70
C LEU A 77 -16.88 6.53 26.14
N ARG A 78 -18.05 6.42 26.80
CA ARG A 78 -18.14 6.64 28.26
C ARG A 78 -17.54 5.50 29.08
N ARG A 79 -17.60 4.26 28.57
CA ARG A 79 -17.11 3.07 29.27
C ARG A 79 -15.70 2.69 28.82
N ILE A 80 -15.35 2.93 27.55
CA ILE A 80 -14.05 2.66 26.94
C ILE A 80 -13.38 3.99 26.60
N GLN A 81 -12.25 4.29 27.25
CA GLN A 81 -11.59 5.59 27.11
C GLN A 81 -10.30 5.49 26.28
N PRO A 82 -10.22 6.16 25.11
CA PRO A 82 -8.99 6.24 24.34
C PRO A 82 -8.02 7.25 24.96
N LYS A 83 -6.79 6.82 25.28
CA LYS A 83 -5.74 7.68 25.88
C LYS A 83 -4.86 8.33 24.82
N LYS A 84 -4.45 7.58 23.79
CA LYS A 84 -3.54 8.04 22.72
C LYS A 84 -4.31 8.30 21.43
N SER A 85 -5.05 7.32 20.92
CA SER A 85 -5.80 7.46 19.66
C SER A 85 -7.21 6.87 19.70
N LEU A 86 -8.10 7.48 18.91
CA LEU A 86 -9.42 6.95 18.58
C LEU A 86 -9.54 6.80 17.06
N ALA A 87 -9.99 5.65 16.58
CA ALA A 87 -10.25 5.40 15.17
C ALA A 87 -11.69 4.90 14.99
N ILE A 88 -12.40 5.45 14.00
CA ILE A 88 -13.79 5.07 13.70
C ILE A 88 -13.87 4.64 12.24
N PHE A 89 -14.45 3.47 11.98
CA PHE A 89 -14.45 2.84 10.67
C PHE A 89 -15.88 2.55 10.21
N LEU A 90 -16.18 2.94 8.98
CA LEU A 90 -17.38 2.56 8.24
C LEU A 90 -17.01 1.57 7.12
N ASP A 91 -17.94 0.69 6.76
CA ASP A 91 -17.76 -0.15 5.58
C ASP A 91 -17.71 0.70 4.31
N GLY A 92 -16.72 0.40 3.45
CA GLY A 92 -16.56 0.98 2.14
C GLY A 92 -17.31 0.22 1.06
N SER A 93 -16.84 0.38 -0.18
CA SER A 93 -17.28 -0.47 -1.28
C SER A 93 -16.78 -1.90 -1.14
N GLU A 94 -17.63 -2.82 -1.57
CA GLU A 94 -17.42 -4.26 -1.49
C GLU A 94 -16.71 -4.76 -2.76
N PRO A 95 -15.94 -5.87 -2.68
CA PRO A 95 -15.32 -6.48 -3.85
C PRO A 95 -16.36 -7.06 -4.83
N LEU A 96 -15.99 -7.17 -6.11
CA LEU A 96 -16.95 -7.50 -7.18
C LEU A 96 -17.60 -8.87 -7.02
N TRP A 97 -16.89 -9.91 -6.58
CA TRP A 97 -17.50 -11.23 -6.36
C TRP A 97 -18.68 -11.16 -5.38
N LYS A 98 -18.59 -10.30 -4.36
CA LYS A 98 -19.62 -10.11 -3.35
C LYS A 98 -20.78 -9.28 -3.89
N VAL A 99 -20.48 -8.18 -4.60
CA VAL A 99 -21.52 -7.34 -5.23
C VAL A 99 -22.31 -8.12 -6.28
N ARG A 100 -21.62 -8.92 -7.10
CA ARG A 100 -22.20 -9.81 -8.12
C ARG A 100 -23.19 -10.81 -7.51
N HIS A 101 -22.86 -11.41 -6.37
CA HIS A 101 -23.78 -12.33 -5.68
C HIS A 101 -24.98 -11.59 -5.07
N MET A 102 -24.70 -10.49 -4.35
CA MET A 102 -25.72 -9.71 -3.63
C MET A 102 -26.82 -9.17 -4.53
N ARG A 103 -26.47 -8.70 -5.74
CA ARG A 103 -27.44 -8.15 -6.71
C ARG A 103 -28.33 -9.21 -7.36
N LEU A 104 -27.79 -10.40 -7.64
CA LEU A 104 -28.52 -11.48 -8.33
C LEU A 104 -29.42 -12.24 -7.35
N TYR A 105 -28.97 -12.37 -6.11
CA TYR A 105 -29.65 -13.13 -5.07
C TYR A 105 -29.86 -12.26 -3.83
N PRO A 106 -30.71 -11.23 -3.91
CA PRO A 106 -31.01 -10.36 -2.78
C PRO A 106 -31.76 -11.17 -1.70
N GLY A 107 -31.02 -11.70 -0.74
CA GLY A 107 -31.59 -12.46 0.37
C GLY A 107 -32.40 -11.59 1.32
N LYS A 108 -33.07 -12.20 2.31
CA LYS A 108 -33.91 -11.50 3.32
C LYS A 108 -33.20 -10.39 4.11
N LYS A 109 -31.87 -10.39 4.14
CA LYS A 109 -31.04 -9.40 4.85
C LYS A 109 -30.51 -8.30 3.92
N PHE A 110 -30.87 -8.31 2.64
CA PHE A 110 -30.37 -7.38 1.62
C PHE A 110 -30.58 -5.92 2.05
N GLU A 111 -31.81 -5.52 2.36
CA GLU A 111 -32.12 -4.12 2.71
C GLU A 111 -31.25 -3.61 3.86
N GLY A 112 -31.05 -4.43 4.89
CA GLY A 112 -30.19 -4.07 6.02
C GLY A 112 -28.71 -3.98 5.64
N LYS A 113 -28.21 -4.86 4.77
CA LYS A 113 -26.83 -4.83 4.24
C LYS A 113 -26.63 -3.59 3.36
N PHE A 114 -27.54 -3.37 2.42
CA PHE A 114 -27.53 -2.23 1.51
C PHE A 114 -27.60 -0.89 2.25
N TYR A 115 -28.48 -0.76 3.25
CA TYR A 115 -28.69 0.48 4.01
C TYR A 115 -27.44 0.95 4.79
N ARG A 116 -26.53 0.05 5.14
CA ARG A 116 -25.27 0.36 5.82
C ARG A 116 -24.03 0.31 4.92
N SER A 117 -24.24 0.10 3.61
CA SER A 117 -23.16 0.04 2.62
C SER A 117 -22.83 1.44 2.07
N ALA A 118 -21.73 1.55 1.31
CA ALA A 118 -21.33 2.76 0.60
C ALA A 118 -22.35 3.27 -0.45
N ALA A 119 -23.36 2.47 -0.80
CA ALA A 119 -24.47 2.90 -1.67
C ALA A 119 -25.51 3.79 -0.94
N SER A 120 -25.50 3.81 0.39
CA SER A 120 -26.50 4.50 1.20
C SER A 120 -26.11 5.95 1.51
N PRO A 121 -27.00 6.94 1.37
CA PRO A 121 -26.74 8.31 1.84
C PRO A 121 -26.47 8.41 3.35
N MET A 122 -27.08 7.51 4.13
CA MET A 122 -26.98 7.50 5.59
C MET A 122 -25.53 7.41 6.08
N VAL A 123 -24.67 6.60 5.44
CA VAL A 123 -23.29 6.41 5.90
C VAL A 123 -22.42 7.66 5.68
N TYR A 124 -22.71 8.48 4.67
CA TYR A 124 -22.01 9.75 4.44
C TYR A 124 -22.46 10.84 5.42
N LEU A 125 -23.77 10.90 5.71
CA LEU A 125 -24.31 11.77 6.77
C LEU A 125 -23.73 11.38 8.15
N LEU A 126 -23.61 10.08 8.39
CA LEU A 126 -23.01 9.54 9.61
C LEU A 126 -21.54 9.91 9.72
N GLU A 127 -20.76 9.69 8.65
CA GLU A 127 -19.35 10.04 8.60
C GLU A 127 -19.14 11.52 8.95
N ASP A 128 -19.87 12.44 8.31
CA ASP A 128 -19.76 13.88 8.59
C ASP A 128 -20.07 14.21 10.05
N LYS A 129 -21.11 13.58 10.61
CA LYS A 129 -21.44 13.74 12.03
C LYS A 129 -20.34 13.20 12.96
N LEU A 130 -19.71 12.08 12.58
CA LEU A 130 -18.67 11.45 13.38
C LEU A 130 -17.35 12.24 13.39
N ARG A 131 -17.09 13.10 12.39
CA ARG A 131 -15.89 13.98 12.35
C ARG A 131 -15.73 14.89 13.56
N GLN A 132 -16.79 15.11 14.32
CA GLN A 132 -16.76 15.94 15.53
C GLN A 132 -16.68 15.14 16.84
N VAL A 133 -16.76 13.80 16.80
CA VAL A 133 -16.84 12.96 18.01
C VAL A 133 -15.68 13.19 18.95
N ALA A 134 -14.44 13.24 18.45
CA ALA A 134 -13.28 13.42 19.31
C ALA A 134 -13.32 14.76 20.06
N VAL A 135 -13.86 15.82 19.46
CA VAL A 135 -13.99 17.15 20.07
C VAL A 135 -15.06 17.14 21.17
N ASP A 136 -16.11 16.34 21.00
CA ASP A 136 -17.19 16.20 21.98
C ASP A 136 -16.77 15.39 23.22
N LEU A 137 -15.61 14.72 23.19
CA LEU A 137 -15.08 14.00 24.34
C LEU A 137 -14.53 14.96 25.40
N ARG A 138 -14.85 14.68 26.67
CA ARG A 138 -14.33 15.44 27.82
C ARG A 138 -12.80 15.46 27.86
N THR A 139 -12.18 14.35 27.48
CA THR A 139 -10.73 14.17 27.38
C THR A 139 -10.43 13.62 25.99
N PRO A 140 -10.25 14.49 24.98
CA PRO A 140 -9.97 14.04 23.63
C PRO A 140 -8.62 13.29 23.59
N PRO A 141 -8.50 12.22 22.75
CA PRO A 141 -7.20 11.62 22.48
C PRO A 141 -6.30 12.58 21.71
N LYS A 142 -5.00 12.28 21.62
CA LYS A 142 -4.05 13.08 20.83
C LYS A 142 -4.22 12.88 19.32
N GLU A 143 -4.71 11.72 18.92
CA GLU A 143 -4.89 11.32 17.52
C GLU A 143 -6.32 10.83 17.30
N PHE A 144 -6.94 11.24 16.20
CA PHE A 144 -8.29 10.83 15.83
C PHE A 144 -8.38 10.50 14.34
N ILE A 145 -8.96 9.36 14.01
CA ILE A 145 -9.05 8.85 12.65
C ILE A 145 -10.50 8.50 12.32
N ILE A 146 -10.92 8.86 11.11
CA ILE A 146 -12.17 8.37 10.53
C ILE A 146 -11.90 7.80 9.14
N SER A 147 -12.19 6.52 8.97
CA SER A 147 -12.18 5.87 7.67
C SER A 147 -13.61 5.73 7.17
N GLY A 148 -13.95 6.59 6.21
CA GLY A 148 -15.30 6.78 5.69
C GLY A 148 -15.79 5.70 4.73
N ALA A 149 -17.02 5.89 4.23
CA ALA A 149 -17.63 5.01 3.24
C ALA A 149 -17.01 5.15 1.84
N ALA A 150 -16.40 6.31 1.56
CA ALA A 150 -15.63 6.57 0.34
C ALA A 150 -14.22 5.94 0.36
N VAL A 151 -13.79 5.37 1.49
CA VAL A 151 -12.58 4.54 1.56
C VAL A 151 -12.99 3.10 1.22
N PRO A 152 -12.43 2.43 0.20
CA PRO A 152 -12.83 1.08 -0.18
C PRO A 152 -12.65 0.04 0.92
N GLY A 153 -13.48 -1.01 0.87
CA GLY A 153 -13.29 -2.23 1.65
C GLY A 153 -14.01 -2.30 2.98
N PRO A 154 -14.07 -3.52 3.55
CA PRO A 154 -14.71 -3.77 4.82
C PRO A 154 -13.85 -3.26 6.00
N VAL A 155 -14.51 -3.04 7.13
CA VAL A 155 -13.87 -2.49 8.34
C VAL A 155 -12.71 -3.35 8.86
N GLU A 156 -12.79 -4.68 8.77
CA GLU A 156 -11.72 -5.59 9.22
C GLU A 156 -10.40 -5.30 8.51
N GLY A 157 -10.46 -5.04 7.20
CA GLY A 157 -9.30 -4.69 6.39
C GLY A 157 -8.73 -3.32 6.77
N LYS A 158 -9.60 -2.34 7.02
CA LYS A 158 -9.21 -0.98 7.42
C LYS A 158 -8.59 -0.93 8.82
N MET A 159 -9.15 -1.69 9.77
CA MET A 159 -8.61 -1.82 11.13
C MET A 159 -7.24 -2.51 11.11
N SER A 160 -7.08 -3.56 10.32
CA SER A 160 -5.81 -4.27 10.17
C SER A 160 -4.75 -3.35 9.55
N ALA A 161 -5.11 -2.60 8.50
CA ALA A 161 -4.24 -1.59 7.90
C ALA A 161 -3.84 -0.49 8.89
N TRP A 162 -4.78 0.02 9.70
CA TRP A 162 -4.52 1.02 10.72
C TRP A 162 -3.60 0.49 11.83
N MET A 163 -3.82 -0.73 12.34
CA MET A 163 -2.91 -1.33 13.32
C MET A 163 -1.50 -1.46 12.74
N LEU A 164 -1.37 -1.97 11.51
CA LEU A 164 -0.06 -2.05 10.87
C LEU A 164 0.62 -0.67 10.73
N ASP A 165 -0.15 0.38 10.42
CA ASP A 165 0.37 1.75 10.41
C ASP A 165 0.77 2.23 11.81
N LEU A 166 0.03 1.89 12.88
CA LEU A 166 0.47 2.14 14.25
C LEU A 166 1.83 1.48 14.52
N ALA A 167 2.00 0.23 14.09
CA ALA A 167 3.22 -0.55 14.31
C ALA A 167 4.46 0.06 13.62
N THR A 168 4.27 0.82 12.53
CA THR A 168 5.37 1.58 11.89
C THR A 168 6.07 2.55 12.87
N ARG A 169 5.36 2.99 13.91
CA ARG A 169 5.84 3.91 14.95
C ARG A 169 6.29 3.21 16.23
N ALA A 170 6.02 1.90 16.35
CA ALA A 170 6.29 1.09 17.54
C ALA A 170 7.69 0.46 17.54
N LEU A 171 8.54 0.78 16.56
CA LEU A 171 9.83 0.13 16.32
C LEU A 171 10.84 0.46 17.45
N PRO A 172 11.67 -0.53 17.86
CA PRO A 172 12.48 -0.49 19.10
C PRO A 172 13.60 0.58 19.12
N ASP A 173 13.78 1.33 18.05
CA ASP A 173 14.87 2.29 17.89
C ASP A 173 14.53 3.71 18.35
N GLY A 174 13.57 3.85 19.28
CA GLY A 174 13.45 5.04 20.13
C GLY A 174 13.63 6.37 19.39
N ALA A 175 13.04 6.49 18.19
CA ALA A 175 13.00 7.73 17.43
C ALA A 175 12.01 8.68 18.11
N ILE A 176 12.29 8.98 19.38
CA ILE A 176 11.97 10.26 19.97
C ILE A 176 12.52 11.26 18.96
N SER A 177 11.61 12.01 18.33
CA SER A 177 11.91 13.31 17.76
C SER A 177 12.53 14.16 18.87
N SER A 178 13.82 13.98 19.14
CA SER A 178 14.61 14.84 20.02
C SER A 178 15.15 16.05 19.24
N ASP A 179 14.58 16.35 18.08
CA ASP A 179 14.70 17.65 17.48
C ASP A 179 13.54 18.53 17.98
N PRO A 180 13.78 19.49 18.89
CA PRO A 180 12.75 20.44 19.33
C PRO A 180 12.20 21.33 18.19
N SER A 181 12.73 21.19 16.96
CA SER A 181 12.29 21.87 15.75
C SER A 181 11.51 21.01 14.74
N SER A 182 11.29 19.69 14.98
CA SER A 182 10.46 18.85 14.09
C SER A 182 8.98 19.27 14.15
N PRO A 183 8.29 19.41 13.00
CA PRO A 183 6.91 19.93 12.97
C PRO A 183 5.84 18.97 13.52
N MET A 184 6.13 17.69 13.79
CA MET A 184 5.17 16.75 14.40
C MET A 184 4.97 16.90 15.92
N LYS A 185 4.84 18.15 16.41
CA LYS A 185 4.39 18.41 17.79
C LYS A 185 2.95 17.89 17.98
N GLY A 186 2.79 16.79 18.72
CA GLY A 186 1.48 16.36 19.24
C GLY A 186 1.12 14.89 19.02
N VAL A 187 1.83 14.16 18.14
CA VAL A 187 1.56 12.75 17.87
C VAL A 187 1.97 11.88 19.07
N PRO A 188 1.13 10.92 19.52
CA PRO A 188 1.48 10.05 20.63
C PRO A 188 2.57 9.04 20.25
N GLU A 189 3.49 8.78 21.18
CA GLU A 189 4.42 7.65 21.11
C GLU A 189 3.64 6.33 21.09
N VAL A 190 3.99 5.43 20.18
CA VAL A 190 3.40 4.09 20.07
C VAL A 190 4.43 3.07 20.52
N THR A 191 4.03 2.07 21.30
CA THR A 191 4.89 0.96 21.70
C THR A 191 4.23 -0.38 21.40
N VAL A 192 5.01 -1.45 21.23
CA VAL A 192 4.47 -2.81 21.06
C VAL A 192 3.63 -3.31 22.26
N ASN A 193 3.80 -2.67 23.42
CA ASN A 193 3.07 -2.96 24.65
C ASN A 193 1.78 -2.14 24.79
N ASP A 194 1.51 -1.21 23.87
CA ASP A 194 0.31 -0.38 23.93
C ASP A 194 -0.95 -1.24 23.88
N THR A 195 -1.93 -0.84 24.68
CA THR A 195 -3.21 -1.53 24.77
C THR A 195 -4.15 -1.08 23.66
N ILE A 196 -4.60 -2.02 22.82
CA ILE A 196 -5.51 -1.77 21.69
C ILE A 196 -6.88 -2.38 21.99
N CYS A 197 -7.95 -1.61 21.80
CA CYS A 197 -9.32 -2.07 21.92
C CYS A 197 -10.03 -2.02 20.56
N LEU A 198 -10.52 -3.15 20.07
CA LEU A 198 -11.34 -3.25 18.85
C LEU A 198 -12.80 -3.44 19.25
N VAL A 199 -13.66 -2.47 18.95
CA VAL A 199 -15.09 -2.51 19.31
C VAL A 199 -15.92 -2.84 18.06
N GLY A 200 -16.66 -3.95 18.07
CA GLY A 200 -17.49 -4.36 16.94
C GLY A 200 -18.05 -5.78 17.02
N GLY A 201 -18.13 -6.44 15.86
CA GLY A 201 -18.56 -7.83 15.74
C GLY A 201 -17.60 -8.81 16.40
N THR A 202 -18.08 -10.04 16.67
CA THR A 202 -17.24 -11.08 17.28
C THR A 202 -16.07 -11.47 16.39
N ASP A 203 -16.20 -11.38 15.07
CA ASP A 203 -15.18 -11.77 14.09
C ASP A 203 -13.91 -10.89 14.14
N LEU A 204 -13.95 -9.72 14.81
CA LEU A 204 -12.79 -8.84 14.98
C LEU A 204 -11.63 -9.50 15.77
N PHE A 205 -11.88 -10.61 16.47
CA PHE A 205 -10.80 -11.39 17.09
C PHE A 205 -9.80 -11.90 16.03
N LEU A 206 -10.23 -12.12 14.79
CA LEU A 206 -9.34 -12.49 13.68
C LEU A 206 -8.38 -11.35 13.34
N SER A 207 -8.85 -10.10 13.31
CA SER A 207 -7.97 -8.93 13.13
C SER A 207 -6.98 -8.79 14.29
N ALA A 208 -7.41 -9.05 15.52
CA ALA A 208 -6.50 -9.11 16.67
C ALA A 208 -5.45 -10.22 16.51
N LEU A 209 -5.85 -11.40 16.03
CA LEU A 209 -4.94 -12.51 15.78
C LEU A 209 -3.95 -12.19 14.65
N GLY A 210 -4.41 -11.60 13.55
CA GLY A 210 -3.61 -11.26 12.37
C GLY A 210 -2.65 -10.07 12.52
N ALA A 211 -2.87 -9.19 13.51
CA ALA A 211 -2.02 -8.04 13.83
C ALA A 211 -0.76 -8.46 14.61
N THR A 212 0.14 -9.19 13.95
CA THR A 212 1.35 -9.78 14.54
C THR A 212 2.25 -8.82 15.34
N PRO A 213 2.37 -7.52 15.03
CA PRO A 213 3.25 -6.62 15.79
C PRO A 213 2.77 -6.28 17.22
N PHE A 214 1.49 -6.52 17.54
CA PHE A 214 0.93 -6.20 18.86
C PHE A 214 0.50 -7.46 19.61
N HIS A 215 0.62 -7.39 20.93
CA HIS A 215 0.28 -8.49 21.85
C HIS A 215 -0.85 -8.13 22.84
N ASN A 216 -1.10 -6.84 23.08
CA ASN A 216 -2.09 -6.35 24.04
C ASN A 216 -3.37 -5.85 23.35
N ILE A 217 -4.03 -6.74 22.61
CA ILE A 217 -5.27 -6.42 21.90
C ILE A 217 -6.47 -7.03 22.63
N THR A 218 -7.52 -6.25 22.82
CA THR A 218 -8.81 -6.69 23.36
C THR A 218 -9.93 -6.38 22.38
N THR A 219 -10.73 -7.38 22.06
CA THR A 219 -11.95 -7.19 21.27
C THR A 219 -13.15 -7.04 22.20
N VAL A 220 -14.05 -6.13 21.86
CA VAL A 220 -15.26 -5.84 22.62
C VAL A 220 -16.46 -5.84 21.69
N THR A 221 -17.50 -6.57 22.07
CA THR A 221 -18.78 -6.56 21.36
C THR A 221 -19.89 -6.04 22.26
N LEU A 222 -20.86 -5.35 21.66
CA LEU A 222 -22.04 -4.83 22.35
C LEU A 222 -23.25 -5.70 21.99
N GLN A 223 -23.68 -6.54 22.93
CA GLN A 223 -24.85 -7.41 22.78
C GLN A 223 -25.95 -6.93 23.72
N GLN A 224 -27.09 -6.48 23.18
CA GLN A 224 -28.25 -6.03 23.96
C GLN A 224 -27.93 -4.96 25.04
N GLY A 225 -26.91 -4.12 24.81
CA GLY A 225 -26.48 -3.07 25.75
C GLY A 225 -25.43 -3.51 26.78
N GLU A 226 -25.12 -4.81 26.82
CA GLU A 226 -24.02 -5.38 27.61
C GLU A 226 -22.74 -5.49 26.78
N MET A 227 -21.62 -5.11 27.39
CA MET A 227 -20.30 -5.27 26.77
C MET A 227 -19.74 -6.63 27.13
N LYS A 228 -19.30 -7.37 26.11
CA LYS A 228 -18.52 -8.58 26.28
C LYS A 228 -17.15 -8.40 25.64
N SER A 229 -16.12 -8.98 26.21
CA SER A 229 -14.77 -8.86 25.71
C SER A 229 -14.06 -10.21 25.59
N LEU A 230 -13.10 -10.24 24.67
CA LEU A 230 -12.14 -11.31 24.52
C LEU A 230 -10.77 -10.68 24.20
N SER A 231 -9.80 -10.91 25.07
CA SER A 231 -8.40 -10.50 24.84
C SER A 231 -7.66 -11.47 23.93
N LEU A 232 -6.60 -11.00 23.29
CA LEU A 232 -5.71 -11.85 22.50
C LEU A 232 -5.05 -12.93 23.38
N SER A 233 -4.73 -12.61 24.63
CA SER A 233 -4.19 -13.58 25.60
C SER A 233 -5.19 -14.71 25.87
N GLU A 234 -6.46 -14.38 26.14
CA GLU A 234 -7.53 -15.40 26.31
C GLU A 234 -7.76 -16.19 25.01
N SER A 235 -7.66 -15.52 23.85
CA SER A 235 -7.78 -16.20 22.54
C SER A 235 -6.65 -17.22 22.35
N LEU A 236 -5.43 -16.89 22.73
CA LEU A 236 -4.28 -17.78 22.65
C LEU A 236 -4.34 -18.90 23.70
N GLU A 237 -4.89 -18.64 24.89
CA GLU A 237 -5.20 -19.70 25.88
C GLU A 237 -6.22 -20.69 25.32
N TRP A 238 -7.31 -20.20 24.71
CA TRP A 238 -8.30 -21.05 24.05
C TRP A 238 -7.70 -21.87 22.90
N LEU A 239 -6.74 -21.31 22.16
CA LEU A 239 -5.96 -22.00 21.12
C LEU A 239 -4.89 -22.97 21.68
N SER A 240 -4.70 -23.05 23.00
CA SER A 240 -3.60 -23.77 23.67
C SER A 240 -2.19 -23.31 23.24
N MET A 241 -2.05 -22.01 22.97
CA MET A 241 -0.84 -21.35 22.47
C MET A 241 -0.32 -20.26 23.42
N ASP A 242 -0.85 -20.15 24.64
CA ASP A 242 -0.45 -19.15 25.63
C ASP A 242 1.02 -19.29 26.08
N HIS A 243 1.59 -20.50 25.98
CA HIS A 243 3.01 -20.74 26.20
C HIS A 243 3.93 -19.93 25.27
N LEU A 244 3.45 -19.57 24.07
CA LEU A 244 4.18 -18.70 23.13
C LEU A 244 4.23 -17.23 23.58
N LEU A 245 3.35 -16.84 24.50
CA LEU A 245 3.40 -15.52 25.16
C LEU A 245 4.19 -15.53 26.49
N LYS A 246 4.16 -16.65 27.22
CA LYS A 246 4.55 -16.72 28.66
C LYS A 246 5.97 -17.21 28.95
N SER A 247 6.82 -17.44 27.95
CA SER A 247 8.20 -17.93 28.17
C SER A 247 9.13 -16.83 28.73
N GLU A 248 8.80 -16.30 29.91
CA GLU A 248 9.57 -15.32 30.69
C GLU A 248 10.25 -15.96 31.93
N THR A 249 10.12 -17.27 32.14
CA THR A 249 10.56 -17.91 33.41
C THR A 249 11.42 -19.17 33.23
N ALA A 250 12.60 -19.05 32.61
CA ALA A 250 13.71 -19.97 32.87
C ALA A 250 15.09 -19.38 32.48
N THR A 251 15.94 -19.22 33.50
CA THR A 251 17.42 -19.11 33.49
C THR A 251 18.11 -17.90 32.84
N ASN A 252 18.82 -17.13 33.67
CA ASN A 252 19.71 -16.02 33.35
C ASN A 252 20.98 -16.54 32.66
N ASN A 253 21.20 -16.24 31.38
CA ASN A 253 22.50 -16.14 30.69
C ASN A 253 22.28 -15.54 29.28
N GLY A 254 23.31 -14.89 28.71
CA GLY A 254 23.26 -14.07 27.49
C GLY A 254 22.82 -14.72 26.16
N GLU A 255 22.30 -15.95 26.18
CA GLU A 255 21.63 -16.64 25.06
C GLU A 255 20.14 -16.20 24.90
N GLN A 256 19.62 -15.36 25.82
CA GLN A 256 18.20 -14.98 25.93
C GLN A 256 17.64 -14.15 24.75
N ASP A 257 18.41 -13.22 24.17
CA ASP A 257 17.85 -12.31 23.15
C ASP A 257 17.54 -13.03 21.83
N THR A 258 18.34 -14.04 21.46
CA THR A 258 18.11 -14.88 20.29
C THR A 258 16.90 -15.78 20.51
N SER A 259 16.79 -16.44 21.68
CA SER A 259 15.63 -17.30 22.00
C SER A 259 14.29 -16.53 22.06
N ARG A 260 14.32 -15.28 22.51
CA ARG A 260 13.13 -14.42 22.62
C ARG A 260 12.68 -13.95 21.24
N HIS A 261 13.62 -13.57 20.39
CA HIS A 261 13.36 -13.20 19.00
C HIS A 261 12.75 -14.36 18.22
N ASP A 262 13.31 -15.56 18.35
CA ASP A 262 12.82 -16.76 17.65
C ASP A 262 11.41 -17.14 18.10
N LEU A 263 11.09 -16.96 19.39
CA LEU A 263 9.74 -17.19 19.90
C LEU A 263 8.73 -16.16 19.37
N GLN A 264 9.10 -14.89 19.27
CA GLN A 264 8.24 -13.84 18.70
C GLN A 264 7.99 -14.07 17.21
N LYS A 265 9.02 -14.47 16.46
CA LYS A 265 8.90 -14.84 15.05
C LYS A 265 7.99 -16.04 14.88
N ARG A 266 8.18 -17.09 15.69
CA ARG A 266 7.30 -18.26 15.70
C ARG A 266 5.86 -17.88 16.02
N LEU A 267 5.63 -17.03 17.04
CA LEU A 267 4.30 -16.56 17.40
C LEU A 267 3.63 -15.80 16.23
N ALA A 268 4.36 -14.93 15.53
CA ALA A 268 3.85 -14.21 14.37
C ALA A 268 3.43 -15.16 13.23
N SER A 269 4.26 -16.15 12.91
CA SER A 269 3.96 -17.13 11.86
C SER A 269 2.78 -18.03 12.25
N VAL A 270 2.75 -18.55 13.48
CA VAL A 270 1.64 -19.39 13.96
C VAL A 270 0.32 -18.62 13.96
N ARG A 271 0.31 -17.37 14.43
CA ARG A 271 -0.89 -16.51 14.36
C ARG A 271 -1.37 -16.33 12.92
N THR A 272 -0.45 -16.15 11.98
CA THR A 272 -0.75 -16.03 10.54
C THR A 272 -1.40 -17.31 9.99
N ASP A 273 -0.87 -18.47 10.34
CA ASP A 273 -1.39 -19.77 9.89
C ASP A 273 -2.77 -20.07 10.50
N VAL A 274 -2.95 -19.80 11.79
CA VAL A 274 -4.22 -20.07 12.50
C VAL A 274 -5.36 -19.23 11.95
N VAL A 275 -5.11 -18.00 11.50
CA VAL A 275 -6.13 -17.20 10.79
C VAL A 275 -6.64 -17.95 9.56
N LEU A 276 -5.75 -18.56 8.75
CA LEU A 276 -6.15 -19.34 7.57
C LEU A 276 -6.96 -20.58 7.97
N LEU A 277 -6.51 -21.32 8.99
CA LEU A 277 -7.21 -22.51 9.47
C LEU A 277 -8.61 -22.19 9.99
N TYR A 278 -8.76 -21.06 10.70
CA TYR A 278 -10.06 -20.62 11.17
C TYR A 278 -10.99 -20.25 10.00
N LEU A 279 -10.48 -19.53 9.00
CA LEU A 279 -11.23 -19.18 7.79
C LEU A 279 -11.66 -20.42 7.00
N LEU A 280 -10.82 -21.44 6.89
CA LEU A 280 -11.16 -22.71 6.26
C LEU A 280 -12.30 -23.44 6.98
N ALA A 281 -12.30 -23.44 8.31
CA ALA A 281 -13.33 -24.11 9.11
C ALA A 281 -14.65 -23.33 9.12
N ASN A 282 -14.58 -22.01 9.35
CA ASN A 282 -15.73 -21.19 9.73
C ASN A 282 -16.13 -20.15 8.68
N GLY A 283 -15.23 -19.76 7.79
CA GLY A 283 -15.43 -18.64 6.87
C GLY A 283 -15.38 -17.28 7.57
N ILE A 284 -15.76 -16.22 6.84
CA ILE A 284 -15.91 -14.87 7.38
C ILE A 284 -16.97 -14.09 6.58
N SER A 285 -17.83 -13.36 7.28
CA SER A 285 -18.93 -12.62 6.64
C SER A 285 -18.47 -11.37 5.86
N ALA A 286 -17.34 -10.79 6.26
CA ALA A 286 -16.74 -9.60 5.62
C ALA A 286 -16.54 -9.77 4.11
N THR A 287 -16.19 -10.97 3.65
CA THR A 287 -15.93 -11.29 2.23
C THR A 287 -16.93 -12.29 1.64
N ASP A 288 -17.99 -12.62 2.38
CA ASP A 288 -18.94 -13.73 2.09
C ASP A 288 -18.22 -15.08 1.83
N LEU A 289 -17.08 -15.32 2.48
CA LEU A 289 -16.36 -16.61 2.45
C LEU A 289 -17.08 -17.64 3.34
N SER A 290 -17.45 -18.78 2.77
CA SER A 290 -17.98 -19.93 3.52
C SER A 290 -16.86 -20.86 4.03
N GLY A 291 -17.04 -21.49 5.19
CA GLY A 291 -16.18 -22.60 5.60
C GLY A 291 -16.33 -23.85 4.70
N LEU A 292 -15.31 -24.69 4.63
CA LEU A 292 -15.30 -25.96 3.89
C LEU A 292 -16.02 -27.10 4.62
N GLY A 293 -16.57 -26.85 5.82
CA GLY A 293 -17.21 -27.88 6.64
C GLY A 293 -16.21 -28.85 7.28
N VAL A 294 -14.94 -28.46 7.40
CA VAL A 294 -13.92 -29.17 8.17
C VAL A 294 -13.98 -28.69 9.62
N ASN A 295 -13.83 -29.59 10.58
CA ASN A 295 -13.80 -29.24 11.99
C ASN A 295 -12.51 -28.47 12.33
N PHE A 296 -12.64 -27.31 12.98
CA PHE A 296 -11.51 -26.49 13.38
C PHE A 296 -10.55 -27.24 14.33
N LYS A 297 -11.09 -28.07 15.23
CA LYS A 297 -10.28 -28.91 16.14
C LYS A 297 -9.34 -29.83 15.37
N ASP A 298 -9.88 -30.57 14.41
CA ASP A 298 -9.11 -31.54 13.63
C ASP A 298 -8.03 -30.84 12.79
N LEU A 299 -8.32 -29.63 12.27
CA LEU A 299 -7.33 -28.79 11.58
C LEU A 299 -6.20 -28.35 12.50
N MET A 300 -6.52 -27.85 13.69
CA MET A 300 -5.53 -27.40 14.66
C MET A 300 -4.64 -28.55 15.15
N GLU A 301 -5.22 -29.71 15.47
CA GLU A 301 -4.45 -30.89 15.88
C GLU A 301 -3.54 -31.39 14.74
N ALA A 302 -4.03 -31.39 13.50
CA ALA A 302 -3.24 -31.77 12.34
C ALA A 302 -2.08 -30.80 12.08
N TYR A 303 -2.34 -29.49 12.19
CA TYR A 303 -1.35 -28.44 12.06
C TYR A 303 -0.27 -28.52 13.15
N THR A 304 -0.64 -28.64 14.43
CA THR A 304 0.33 -28.81 15.52
C THR A 304 1.19 -30.07 15.34
N ALA A 305 0.63 -31.15 14.81
CA ALA A 305 1.39 -32.35 14.48
C ALA A 305 2.35 -32.14 13.28
N GLU A 306 1.99 -31.32 12.28
CA GLU A 306 2.93 -30.94 11.20
C GLU A 306 4.03 -30.01 11.72
N GLU A 307 3.67 -29.06 12.59
CA GLU A 307 4.57 -28.08 13.20
C GLU A 307 5.63 -28.74 14.08
N SER A 308 5.25 -29.76 14.85
CA SER A 308 6.18 -30.54 15.68
C SER A 308 7.04 -31.54 14.91
N ALA A 309 6.63 -31.96 13.71
CA ALA A 309 7.34 -32.96 12.91
C ALA A 309 8.45 -32.37 12.03
N ASN A 310 8.42 -31.07 11.72
CA ASN A 310 9.34 -30.43 10.78
C ASN A 310 10.28 -29.46 11.52
N VAL A 311 11.58 -29.77 11.57
CA VAL A 311 12.60 -28.91 12.22
C VAL A 311 12.93 -27.67 11.38
N ASP A 312 12.71 -27.72 10.06
CA ASP A 312 12.91 -26.57 9.15
C ASP A 312 11.70 -26.43 8.20
N GLY A 313 10.73 -25.58 8.58
CA GLY A 313 9.69 -25.09 7.67
C GLY A 313 8.35 -25.83 7.71
N ALA A 314 7.60 -25.75 8.81
CA ALA A 314 6.22 -26.27 8.90
C ALA A 314 5.10 -25.24 8.68
N ASN A 315 5.42 -23.94 8.60
CA ASN A 315 4.43 -22.87 8.49
C ASN A 315 3.60 -22.99 7.20
N LEU A 316 2.32 -22.64 7.24
CA LEU A 316 1.49 -22.62 6.03
C LEU A 316 1.93 -21.50 5.07
N PHE A 317 2.47 -20.42 5.62
CA PHE A 317 2.98 -19.30 4.82
C PHE A 317 4.49 -19.13 4.95
N ASP A 318 5.13 -18.85 3.82
CA ASP A 318 6.48 -18.32 3.78
C ASP A 318 6.45 -16.79 3.76
N GLU A 319 7.35 -16.21 4.54
CA GLU A 319 7.58 -14.77 4.61
C GLU A 319 8.82 -14.46 3.75
N THR A 320 8.62 -13.95 2.53
CA THR A 320 9.73 -13.55 1.67
C THR A 320 10.13 -12.10 1.94
N SER A 321 11.43 -11.81 2.04
CA SER A 321 11.94 -10.45 2.30
C SER A 321 11.74 -9.47 1.13
N ASN A 322 11.45 -9.97 -0.07
CA ASN A 322 11.43 -9.18 -1.31
C ASN A 322 10.02 -8.93 -1.86
N ASP A 323 9.02 -9.74 -1.48
CA ASP A 323 7.62 -9.55 -1.83
C ASP A 323 6.83 -9.34 -0.53
N SER A 324 6.06 -8.25 -0.46
CA SER A 324 5.24 -7.92 0.71
C SER A 324 4.01 -8.83 0.88
N SER A 325 3.89 -9.85 0.02
CA SER A 325 2.78 -10.82 -0.02
C SER A 325 3.08 -12.07 0.80
N LEU A 326 2.05 -12.58 1.50
CA LEU A 326 2.10 -13.87 2.19
C LEU A 326 1.95 -15.00 1.17
N LEU A 327 2.95 -15.89 1.12
CA LEU A 327 3.01 -16.95 0.13
C LEU A 327 2.57 -18.29 0.76
N LEU A 328 1.37 -18.78 0.43
CA LEU A 328 0.85 -20.06 0.90
C LEU A 328 1.66 -21.21 0.30
N ARG A 329 2.02 -22.19 1.13
CA ARG A 329 2.61 -23.48 0.71
C ARG A 329 1.52 -24.53 0.54
N PRO A 330 1.10 -24.85 -0.71
CA PRO A 330 -0.04 -25.74 -0.95
C PRO A 330 0.23 -27.17 -0.49
N ASP A 331 1.49 -27.61 -0.50
CA ASP A 331 1.89 -28.94 -0.08
C ASP A 331 1.72 -29.15 1.42
N ILE A 332 1.98 -28.12 2.23
CA ILE A 332 1.80 -28.21 3.68
C ILE A 332 0.32 -28.17 4.03
N LEU A 333 -0.43 -27.24 3.43
CA LEU A 333 -1.87 -27.17 3.62
C LEU A 333 -2.56 -28.49 3.21
N GLU A 334 -2.12 -29.10 2.11
CA GLU A 334 -2.58 -30.43 1.68
C GLU A 334 -2.37 -31.50 2.75
N ARG A 335 -1.17 -31.60 3.33
CA ARG A 335 -0.87 -32.57 4.39
C ARG A 335 -1.72 -32.33 5.64
N VAL A 336 -1.87 -31.08 6.07
CA VAL A 336 -2.72 -30.70 7.20
C VAL A 336 -4.17 -31.13 6.95
N LEU A 337 -4.72 -30.84 5.77
CA LEU A 337 -6.10 -31.20 5.43
C LEU A 337 -6.29 -32.71 5.30
N THR A 338 -5.35 -33.42 4.69
CA THR A 338 -5.36 -34.89 4.59
C THR A 338 -5.34 -35.53 5.98
N ARG A 339 -4.50 -35.03 6.89
CA ARG A 339 -4.44 -35.51 8.28
C ARG A 339 -5.72 -35.19 9.06
N ALA A 340 -6.21 -33.95 8.99
CA ALA A 340 -7.40 -33.51 9.70
C ALA A 340 -8.66 -34.29 9.27
N THR A 341 -8.82 -34.52 7.97
CA THR A 341 -10.04 -35.11 7.41
C THR A 341 -9.97 -36.63 7.26
N ARG A 342 -8.76 -37.21 7.37
CA ARG A 342 -8.45 -38.62 7.06
C ARG A 342 -8.87 -39.01 5.63
N ARG A 343 -8.96 -38.02 4.74
CA ARG A 343 -9.34 -38.21 3.34
C ARG A 343 -8.13 -37.87 2.48
N THR A 344 -7.80 -38.78 1.57
CA THR A 344 -6.80 -38.50 0.54
C THR A 344 -7.50 -37.83 -0.64
N GLY A 345 -6.95 -36.70 -1.12
CA GLY A 345 -7.47 -36.04 -2.32
C GLY A 345 -7.49 -36.97 -3.53
N THR A 346 -8.37 -36.68 -4.50
CA THR A 346 -8.38 -37.37 -5.80
C THR A 346 -7.04 -37.19 -6.53
N SER A 347 -6.81 -37.89 -7.65
CA SER A 347 -5.63 -37.68 -8.49
C SER A 347 -5.37 -36.18 -8.71
N PRO A 348 -4.12 -35.68 -8.65
CA PRO A 348 -3.81 -34.26 -8.80
C PRO A 348 -4.42 -33.70 -10.09
N ARG A 349 -5.40 -32.80 -9.96
CA ARG A 349 -6.09 -32.18 -11.11
C ARG A 349 -6.48 -30.74 -10.80
N PRO A 350 -6.44 -29.82 -11.78
CA PRO A 350 -6.98 -28.48 -11.62
C PRO A 350 -8.50 -28.52 -11.40
N CYS A 351 -9.02 -27.61 -10.58
CA CYS A 351 -10.45 -27.49 -10.31
C CYS A 351 -10.80 -26.02 -10.13
N CYS A 352 -11.56 -25.45 -11.07
CA CYS A 352 -11.90 -24.01 -11.05
C CYS A 352 -12.61 -23.59 -9.76
N GLN A 353 -13.59 -24.37 -9.28
CA GLN A 353 -14.28 -24.08 -8.02
C GLN A 353 -13.33 -24.06 -6.80
N SER A 354 -12.31 -24.93 -6.80
CA SER A 354 -11.30 -24.94 -5.74
C SER A 354 -10.35 -23.75 -5.86
N ALA A 355 -10.01 -23.34 -7.08
CA ALA A 355 -9.21 -22.16 -7.34
C ALA A 355 -9.94 -20.86 -6.94
N ASP A 356 -11.21 -20.71 -7.32
CA ASP A 356 -12.05 -19.56 -6.95
C ASP A 356 -12.19 -19.43 -5.43
N TYR A 357 -12.41 -20.57 -4.75
CA TYR A 357 -12.47 -20.58 -3.30
C TYR A 357 -11.13 -20.22 -2.65
N LEU A 358 -10.04 -20.78 -3.17
CA LEU A 358 -8.69 -20.48 -2.68
C LEU A 358 -8.36 -19.00 -2.85
N GLU A 359 -8.74 -18.39 -3.97
CA GLU A 359 -8.56 -16.95 -4.21
C GLU A 359 -9.31 -16.12 -3.16
N ILE A 360 -10.61 -16.36 -2.95
CA ILE A 360 -11.38 -15.63 -1.93
C ILE A 360 -10.81 -15.88 -0.52
N LEU A 361 -10.40 -17.11 -0.20
CA LEU A 361 -9.75 -17.46 1.06
C LEU A 361 -8.47 -16.65 1.28
N LEU A 362 -7.61 -16.55 0.26
CA LEU A 362 -6.37 -15.78 0.32
C LEU A 362 -6.63 -14.26 0.37
N GLN A 363 -7.67 -13.75 -0.31
CA GLN A 363 -8.09 -12.36 -0.16
C GLN A 363 -8.57 -12.06 1.27
N SER A 364 -9.40 -12.93 1.87
CA SER A 364 -9.85 -12.81 3.26
C SER A 364 -8.70 -12.85 4.25
N HIS A 365 -7.76 -13.77 4.04
CA HIS A 365 -6.58 -13.91 4.87
C HIS A 365 -5.69 -12.67 4.76
N ALA A 366 -5.37 -12.23 3.55
CA ALA A 366 -4.56 -11.05 3.29
C ALA A 366 -5.20 -9.76 3.83
N MET A 367 -6.53 -9.66 3.83
CA MET A 367 -7.27 -8.54 4.43
C MET A 367 -7.08 -8.47 5.94
N ILE A 368 -7.21 -9.59 6.65
CA ILE A 368 -7.04 -9.69 8.10
C ILE A 368 -5.58 -9.51 8.51
N CYS A 369 -4.68 -10.10 7.74
CA CYS A 369 -3.27 -10.15 8.06
C CYS A 369 -2.56 -8.87 7.59
N SER A 370 -2.64 -8.54 6.31
CA SER A 370 -1.81 -7.53 5.66
C SER A 370 -2.57 -6.25 5.33
N GLY A 371 -3.81 -6.09 5.81
CA GLY A 371 -4.66 -4.92 5.60
C GLY A 371 -5.27 -4.82 4.21
N GLY A 372 -6.59 -4.63 4.16
CA GLY A 372 -7.37 -4.38 2.93
C GLY A 372 -7.48 -5.58 1.96
N ILE A 373 -8.47 -5.54 1.09
CA ILE A 373 -8.58 -6.48 -0.04
C ILE A 373 -7.52 -6.11 -1.10
N LYS A 374 -6.86 -7.12 -1.68
CA LYS A 374 -5.75 -6.91 -2.62
C LYS A 374 -6.21 -6.80 -4.07
N ASN A 375 -7.36 -7.38 -4.41
CA ASN A 375 -7.96 -7.29 -5.73
C ASN A 375 -9.48 -7.12 -5.63
N TYR A 376 -10.00 -5.89 -5.68
CA TYR A 376 -11.45 -5.67 -5.64
C TYR A 376 -12.16 -6.06 -6.93
N ARG A 377 -11.42 -6.16 -8.05
CA ARG A 377 -11.95 -6.44 -9.38
C ARG A 377 -12.25 -7.91 -9.61
N TRP A 378 -11.58 -8.79 -8.86
CA TRP A 378 -11.66 -10.21 -9.10
C TRP A 378 -13.10 -10.72 -9.02
N THR A 379 -13.44 -11.62 -9.93
CA THR A 379 -14.71 -12.36 -9.98
C THR A 379 -14.44 -13.65 -10.74
N PRO A 380 -15.10 -14.78 -10.40
CA PRO A 380 -15.03 -15.98 -11.22
C PRO A 380 -15.43 -15.70 -12.67
N ASP A 381 -14.78 -16.39 -13.62
CA ASP A 381 -14.94 -16.17 -15.07
C ASP A 381 -16.36 -16.43 -15.58
N ASP A 382 -17.15 -17.22 -14.84
CA ASP A 382 -18.50 -17.64 -15.19
C ASP A 382 -19.57 -16.54 -15.02
N ASN A 383 -19.26 -15.28 -15.34
CA ASN A 383 -20.03 -14.08 -14.99
C ASN A 383 -21.56 -14.20 -15.20
N ASP A 384 -22.00 -14.93 -16.23
CA ASP A 384 -23.40 -15.12 -16.58
C ASP A 384 -24.13 -16.26 -15.84
N ASN A 385 -23.39 -17.17 -15.19
CA ASN A 385 -23.89 -18.40 -14.57
C ASN A 385 -23.56 -18.49 -13.06
N VAL A 386 -23.82 -17.41 -12.30
CA VAL A 386 -23.64 -17.43 -10.84
C VAL A 386 -24.60 -18.44 -10.19
N PRO A 387 -24.14 -19.35 -9.35
CA PRO A 387 -25.03 -20.19 -8.56
C PRO A 387 -25.64 -19.39 -7.38
N GLU A 388 -26.93 -19.59 -7.11
CA GLU A 388 -27.63 -18.93 -5.98
C GLU A 388 -26.96 -19.22 -4.62
N LYS A 389 -26.46 -20.45 -4.45
CA LYS A 389 -25.71 -20.87 -3.26
C LYS A 389 -24.29 -21.18 -3.67
N THR A 390 -23.34 -20.75 -2.85
CA THR A 390 -21.93 -21.14 -3.00
C THR A 390 -21.83 -22.66 -3.14
N PRO A 391 -21.23 -23.17 -4.23
CA PRO A 391 -21.09 -24.60 -4.43
C PRO A 391 -20.37 -25.22 -3.24
N LYS A 392 -20.93 -26.31 -2.68
CA LYS A 392 -20.21 -27.09 -1.67
C LYS A 392 -19.05 -27.80 -2.36
N ILE A 393 -17.83 -27.34 -2.08
CA ILE A 393 -16.62 -27.96 -2.61
C ILE A 393 -16.35 -29.23 -1.78
N PRO A 394 -16.39 -30.43 -2.40
CA PRO A 394 -15.98 -31.64 -1.71
C PRO A 394 -14.51 -31.53 -1.30
N ILE A 395 -14.22 -31.82 -0.04
CA ILE A 395 -12.88 -31.63 0.52
C ILE A 395 -11.80 -32.42 -0.24
N GLU A 396 -12.14 -33.60 -0.76
CA GLU A 396 -11.25 -34.43 -1.57
C GLU A 396 -10.86 -33.75 -2.89
N ARG A 397 -11.76 -32.96 -3.48
CA ARG A 397 -11.48 -32.17 -4.69
C ARG A 397 -10.55 -31.00 -4.36
N PHE A 398 -10.79 -30.33 -3.24
CA PHE A 398 -9.92 -29.24 -2.79
C PHE A 398 -8.50 -29.74 -2.50
N ILE A 399 -8.36 -30.86 -1.76
CA ILE A 399 -7.07 -31.52 -1.52
C ILE A 399 -6.42 -31.94 -2.85
N GLY A 400 -7.17 -32.51 -3.79
CA GLY A 400 -6.67 -32.87 -5.12
C GLY A 400 -6.17 -31.67 -5.94
N HIS A 401 -6.79 -30.50 -5.77
CA HIS A 401 -6.35 -29.25 -6.38
C HIS A 401 -5.06 -28.72 -5.76
N LEU A 402 -4.93 -28.75 -4.42
CA LEU A 402 -3.69 -28.38 -3.74
C LEU A 402 -2.52 -29.27 -4.20
N LYS A 403 -2.72 -30.59 -4.32
CA LYS A 403 -1.71 -31.51 -4.87
C LYS A 403 -1.27 -31.12 -6.28
N HIS A 404 -2.21 -30.68 -7.12
CA HIS A 404 -1.89 -30.22 -8.47
C HIS A 404 -0.99 -28.97 -8.42
N LEU A 405 -1.33 -27.98 -7.59
CA LEU A 405 -0.53 -26.76 -7.42
C LEU A 405 0.89 -27.09 -6.91
N SER A 406 1.03 -28.04 -5.99
CA SER A 406 2.34 -28.52 -5.52
C SER A 406 3.16 -29.27 -6.59
N GLY A 407 2.48 -29.90 -7.56
CA GLY A 407 3.10 -30.69 -8.63
C GLY A 407 3.58 -29.86 -9.82
N VAL A 408 2.82 -28.83 -10.22
CA VAL A 408 3.14 -27.93 -11.35
C VAL A 408 4.53 -27.29 -11.21
N GLY A 409 4.96 -27.02 -9.98
CA GLY A 409 6.28 -26.45 -9.72
C GLY A 409 7.46 -27.44 -9.72
N LYS A 410 7.20 -28.76 -9.84
CA LYS A 410 8.26 -29.79 -9.93
C LYS A 410 8.60 -30.17 -11.37
N GLU A 411 7.64 -30.10 -12.30
CA GLU A 411 7.85 -30.46 -13.71
C GLU A 411 8.71 -29.43 -14.46
N THR A 412 8.74 -28.16 -14.03
CA THR A 412 9.61 -27.10 -14.57
C THR A 412 11.08 -27.21 -14.18
N VAL A 413 11.45 -28.13 -13.26
CA VAL A 413 12.85 -28.31 -12.80
C VAL A 413 13.47 -29.59 -13.39
N THR A 414 12.67 -30.49 -13.96
CA THR A 414 13.17 -31.80 -14.45
C THR A 414 13.75 -31.80 -15.87
N SER A 415 13.90 -30.65 -16.53
CA SER A 415 14.47 -30.57 -17.89
C SER A 415 15.93 -30.11 -17.99
N ASP A 416 16.60 -29.71 -16.91
CA ASP A 416 18.04 -29.37 -16.97
C ASP A 416 18.80 -30.02 -15.82
N ASN A 417 19.34 -31.21 -16.12
CA ASN A 417 20.19 -31.96 -15.22
C ASN A 417 21.65 -31.66 -15.57
N ASP A 418 22.19 -30.55 -15.07
CA ASP A 418 23.64 -30.35 -15.04
C ASP A 418 24.05 -29.81 -13.66
N GLY A 419 24.83 -30.62 -12.95
CA GLY A 419 25.16 -30.39 -11.56
C GLY A 419 26.10 -29.19 -11.37
N LYS A 420 25.68 -28.21 -10.56
CA LYS A 420 26.54 -27.37 -9.69
C LYS A 420 25.72 -26.45 -8.78
N ASN A 421 26.04 -26.51 -7.49
CA ASN A 421 25.71 -25.62 -6.36
C ASN A 421 24.25 -25.57 -5.84
N PRO A 422 24.01 -25.74 -4.52
CA PRO A 422 22.70 -25.58 -3.90
C PRO A 422 22.45 -24.10 -3.59
N SER A 423 22.13 -23.30 -4.61
CA SER A 423 21.70 -21.90 -4.42
C SER A 423 20.18 -21.81 -4.53
N GLN A 424 19.52 -21.52 -3.40
CA GLN A 424 18.12 -21.08 -3.22
C GLN A 424 17.08 -21.78 -4.09
N SER A 425 16.45 -22.84 -3.55
CA SER A 425 15.21 -23.39 -4.13
C SER A 425 14.14 -22.30 -4.17
N LYS A 426 13.72 -21.86 -5.35
CA LYS A 426 12.49 -21.06 -5.52
C LYS A 426 11.34 -21.83 -4.84
N VAL A 427 10.81 -21.27 -3.77
CA VAL A 427 9.64 -21.83 -3.08
C VAL A 427 8.43 -21.68 -4.02
N ASN A 428 7.83 -22.79 -4.40
CA ASN A 428 6.57 -22.81 -5.15
C ASN A 428 5.40 -22.56 -4.18
N GLY A 429 4.91 -21.33 -4.11
CA GLY A 429 3.74 -21.01 -3.31
C GLY A 429 2.72 -20.16 -4.06
N VAL A 430 1.56 -19.97 -3.42
CA VAL A 430 0.38 -19.32 -4.00
C VAL A 430 0.05 -18.08 -3.18
N LYS A 431 -0.24 -16.95 -3.83
CA LYS A 431 -0.65 -15.70 -3.18
C LYS A 431 -1.97 -15.23 -3.75
N ALA A 432 -2.66 -14.39 -2.97
CA ALA A 432 -3.86 -13.69 -3.44
C ALA A 432 -3.51 -12.87 -4.69
N SER A 433 -4.40 -12.82 -5.67
CA SER A 433 -4.23 -11.91 -6.81
C SER A 433 -4.26 -10.43 -6.35
N VAL A 434 -3.67 -9.55 -7.16
CA VAL A 434 -3.50 -8.13 -6.83
C VAL A 434 -4.04 -7.25 -7.95
N ASP A 435 -4.88 -6.29 -7.59
CA ASP A 435 -5.33 -5.18 -8.43
C ASP A 435 -5.63 -4.00 -7.49
N TRP A 436 -4.69 -3.06 -7.42
CA TRP A 436 -4.77 -1.89 -6.55
C TRP A 436 -5.59 -0.75 -7.13
N THR A 437 -6.07 -0.89 -8.36
CA THR A 437 -6.45 0.26 -9.17
C THR A 437 -7.92 0.26 -9.52
N PHE A 438 -8.55 -0.86 -9.19
CA PHE A 438 -9.97 -1.00 -9.17
C PHE A 438 -10.51 -0.95 -7.73
N ALA A 439 -11.56 -0.15 -7.55
CA ALA A 439 -12.57 -0.29 -6.51
C ALA A 439 -13.82 0.45 -6.98
N LEU A 440 -15.01 0.04 -6.50
CA LEU A 440 -16.25 0.77 -6.81
C LEU A 440 -16.36 2.02 -5.93
N THR A 441 -16.75 3.15 -6.49
CA THR A 441 -17.19 4.31 -5.70
C THR A 441 -18.53 4.01 -5.03
N GLY A 442 -18.99 4.86 -4.12
CA GLY A 442 -20.31 4.72 -3.49
C GLY A 442 -21.44 4.74 -4.50
N LEU A 443 -21.34 5.62 -5.50
CA LEU A 443 -22.32 5.76 -6.56
C LEU A 443 -22.31 4.58 -7.52
N GLU A 444 -21.12 4.09 -7.90
CA GLU A 444 -21.01 2.86 -8.68
C GLU A 444 -21.57 1.66 -7.90
N THR A 445 -21.32 1.58 -6.58
CA THR A 445 -21.90 0.55 -5.70
C THR A 445 -23.41 0.63 -5.69
N LEU A 446 -24.02 1.82 -5.64
CA LEU A 446 -25.48 1.97 -5.76
C LEU A 446 -25.98 1.39 -7.10
N LEU A 447 -25.41 1.83 -8.22
CA LEU A 447 -25.87 1.46 -9.55
C LEU A 447 -25.77 -0.04 -9.83
N VAL A 448 -24.69 -0.68 -9.39
CA VAL A 448 -24.42 -2.09 -9.75
C VAL A 448 -24.92 -3.09 -8.72
N SER A 449 -25.28 -2.64 -7.51
CA SER A 449 -25.74 -3.51 -6.43
C SER A 449 -27.26 -3.49 -6.19
N ALA A 450 -27.94 -2.45 -6.67
CA ALA A 450 -29.39 -2.33 -6.53
C ALA A 450 -30.12 -3.43 -7.33
N PRO A 451 -31.06 -4.18 -6.71
CA PRO A 451 -31.80 -5.23 -7.40
C PRO A 451 -32.96 -4.69 -8.25
N LYS A 452 -33.26 -3.39 -8.14
CA LYS A 452 -34.44 -2.74 -8.68
C LYS A 452 -34.11 -1.31 -9.10
N ALA A 453 -34.60 -0.90 -10.27
CA ALA A 453 -34.35 0.43 -10.85
C ALA A 453 -34.89 1.55 -9.96
N GLU A 454 -36.03 1.33 -9.31
CA GLU A 454 -36.69 2.34 -8.46
C GLU A 454 -35.81 2.73 -7.26
N MET A 455 -34.97 1.81 -6.76
CA MET A 455 -34.02 2.12 -5.68
C MET A 455 -32.94 3.09 -6.16
N ILE A 456 -32.46 2.92 -7.39
CA ILE A 456 -31.47 3.83 -7.99
C ILE A 456 -32.10 5.21 -8.16
N GLU A 457 -33.29 5.28 -8.75
CA GLU A 457 -34.00 6.52 -9.05
C GLU A 457 -34.32 7.34 -7.78
N GLN A 458 -34.62 6.67 -6.67
CA GLN A 458 -34.87 7.34 -5.39
C GLN A 458 -33.60 7.88 -4.72
N ILE A 459 -32.47 7.19 -4.85
CA ILE A 459 -31.25 7.51 -4.11
C ILE A 459 -30.32 8.41 -4.91
N ILE A 460 -30.21 8.21 -6.23
CA ILE A 460 -29.24 8.93 -7.06
C ILE A 460 -29.33 10.46 -6.93
N PRO A 461 -30.51 11.11 -6.84
CA PRO A 461 -30.61 12.56 -6.74
C PRO A 461 -29.99 13.10 -5.45
N LEU A 462 -29.88 12.27 -4.40
CA LEU A 462 -29.25 12.66 -3.13
C LEU A 462 -27.73 12.81 -3.26
N PHE A 463 -27.12 12.11 -4.22
CA PHE A 463 -25.69 12.21 -4.51
C PHE A 463 -25.37 13.24 -5.60
N THR A 464 -26.32 13.51 -6.49
CA THR A 464 -26.14 14.34 -7.69
C THR A 464 -26.87 15.69 -7.58
N LYS A 465 -27.20 16.15 -6.37
CA LYS A 465 -27.85 17.46 -6.12
C LYS A 465 -29.17 17.61 -6.90
N GLY A 466 -29.98 16.56 -6.93
CA GLY A 466 -31.30 16.55 -7.58
C GLY A 466 -31.34 16.00 -9.00
N HIS A 467 -30.19 15.68 -9.62
CA HIS A 467 -30.16 15.17 -10.99
C HIS A 467 -30.56 13.68 -11.02
N ALA A 468 -31.48 13.32 -11.91
CA ALA A 468 -31.89 11.94 -12.14
C ALA A 468 -31.14 11.32 -13.32
N LEU A 469 -31.17 9.98 -13.41
CA LEU A 469 -30.73 9.29 -14.62
C LEU A 469 -31.73 9.51 -15.77
N PRO A 470 -31.27 9.44 -17.03
CA PRO A 470 -32.18 9.33 -18.16
C PRO A 470 -33.10 8.11 -18.03
N SER A 471 -34.32 8.23 -18.56
CA SER A 471 -35.33 7.16 -18.50
C SER A 471 -34.82 5.85 -19.08
N GLY A 472 -35.11 4.72 -18.41
CA GLY A 472 -34.73 3.37 -18.82
C GLY A 472 -33.27 2.97 -18.54
N ILE A 473 -32.39 3.91 -18.17
CA ILE A 473 -30.97 3.60 -17.88
C ILE A 473 -30.82 2.75 -16.62
N ALA A 474 -31.57 3.08 -15.56
CA ALA A 474 -31.53 2.29 -14.32
C ALA A 474 -32.00 0.85 -14.56
N GLU A 475 -33.07 0.65 -15.34
CA GLU A 475 -33.58 -0.67 -15.73
C GLU A 475 -32.56 -1.45 -16.55
N ASP A 476 -31.92 -0.79 -17.53
CA ASP A 476 -30.89 -1.39 -18.37
C ASP A 476 -29.71 -1.88 -17.51
N ILE A 477 -29.18 -1.07 -16.58
CA ILE A 477 -28.10 -1.48 -15.67
C ILE A 477 -28.51 -2.68 -14.81
N VAL A 478 -29.68 -2.60 -14.16
CA VAL A 478 -30.18 -3.67 -13.27
C VAL A 478 -30.37 -4.98 -14.04
N SER A 479 -30.81 -4.91 -15.30
CA SER A 479 -31.06 -6.09 -16.14
C SER A 479 -29.80 -6.86 -16.56
N LYS A 480 -28.60 -6.26 -16.50
CA LYS A 480 -27.35 -6.89 -16.94
C LYS A 480 -26.88 -7.98 -16.00
N LYS A 481 -26.97 -9.26 -16.34
CA LYS A 481 -26.42 -10.33 -15.48
C LYS A 481 -24.91 -10.21 -15.27
N ASN A 482 -24.17 -9.92 -16.34
CA ASN A 482 -22.74 -9.71 -16.27
C ASN A 482 -22.40 -8.43 -15.48
N ILE A 483 -21.66 -8.58 -14.38
CA ILE A 483 -21.31 -7.45 -13.50
C ILE A 483 -20.36 -6.46 -14.19
N MET A 484 -19.47 -6.93 -15.07
CA MET A 484 -18.52 -6.06 -15.77
C MET A 484 -19.22 -5.18 -16.79
N GLU A 485 -20.22 -5.70 -17.50
CA GLU A 485 -21.08 -4.89 -18.38
C GLU A 485 -21.88 -3.85 -17.60
N ALA A 486 -22.45 -4.24 -16.45
CA ALA A 486 -23.19 -3.32 -15.58
C ALA A 486 -22.29 -2.17 -15.09
N ILE A 487 -21.04 -2.47 -14.71
CA ILE A 487 -20.05 -1.47 -14.29
C ILE A 487 -19.67 -0.54 -15.45
N GLN A 488 -19.41 -1.09 -16.64
CA GLN A 488 -19.05 -0.26 -17.79
C GLN A 488 -20.16 0.74 -18.08
N LYS A 489 -21.42 0.28 -18.12
CA LYS A 489 -22.58 1.15 -18.30
C LYS A 489 -22.73 2.19 -17.20
N ALA A 490 -22.56 1.78 -15.94
CA ALA A 490 -22.59 2.71 -14.81
C ALA A 490 -21.53 3.82 -14.98
N ARG A 491 -20.31 3.47 -15.38
CA ARG A 491 -19.22 4.43 -15.60
C ARG A 491 -19.49 5.36 -16.78
N ASP A 492 -19.96 4.84 -17.90
CA ASP A 492 -20.28 5.64 -19.10
C ASP A 492 -21.32 6.72 -18.76
N VAL A 493 -22.33 6.36 -17.96
CA VAL A 493 -23.39 7.29 -17.52
C VAL A 493 -22.86 8.32 -16.50
N LEU A 494 -22.02 7.89 -15.56
CA LEU A 494 -21.45 8.79 -14.55
C LEU A 494 -20.42 9.76 -15.12
N GLN A 495 -19.75 9.42 -16.24
CA GLN A 495 -18.82 10.32 -16.92
C GLN A 495 -19.52 11.60 -17.38
N VAL A 496 -20.74 11.49 -17.91
CA VAL A 496 -21.56 12.65 -18.34
C VAL A 496 -21.87 13.59 -17.16
N VAL A 497 -22.12 13.03 -15.97
CA VAL A 497 -22.37 13.82 -14.75
C VAL A 497 -21.12 14.59 -14.33
N ARG A 498 -19.94 13.99 -14.43
CA ARG A 498 -18.65 14.64 -14.11
C ARG A 498 -18.28 15.72 -15.13
N ASP A 499 -18.56 15.51 -16.40
CA ASP A 499 -18.24 16.47 -17.47
C ASP A 499 -19.21 17.67 -17.43
N SER A 500 -20.45 17.49 -16.98
CA SER A 500 -21.43 18.59 -16.83
C SER A 500 -21.12 19.59 -15.70
N SER A 501 -20.16 19.29 -14.82
CA SER A 501 -19.70 20.18 -13.75
C SER A 501 -18.58 21.16 -14.16
N THR A 502 -18.19 21.21 -15.44
CA THR A 502 -17.30 22.25 -15.97
C THR A 502 -18.11 23.38 -16.61
N ASN A 503 -18.25 24.53 -15.94
CA ASN A 503 -18.77 25.76 -16.55
C ASN A 503 -17.65 26.54 -17.26
N GLU A 504 -18.00 27.24 -18.35
CA GLU A 504 -17.12 28.07 -19.19
C GLU A 504 -16.48 29.28 -18.49
N GLU A 505 -16.77 29.54 -17.21
CA GLU A 505 -16.34 30.76 -16.49
C GLU A 505 -15.27 30.53 -15.40
N GLY A 506 -14.66 29.35 -15.28
CA GLY A 506 -13.47 29.16 -14.42
C GLY A 506 -13.67 29.35 -12.91
N ASN A 507 -14.91 29.48 -12.44
CA ASN A 507 -15.23 29.47 -11.00
C ASN A 507 -15.38 28.03 -10.49
N THR A 508 -14.63 27.68 -9.45
CA THR A 508 -14.71 26.37 -8.76
C THR A 508 -16.13 26.08 -8.28
N ILE A 509 -16.84 25.19 -8.99
CA ILE A 509 -18.19 24.77 -8.64
C ILE A 509 -18.15 23.92 -7.36
N SER A 510 -19.03 24.26 -6.42
CA SER A 510 -19.52 23.50 -5.26
C SER A 510 -19.04 22.03 -5.16
N LYS A 511 -18.27 21.70 -4.10
CA LYS A 511 -17.75 20.35 -3.78
C LYS A 511 -18.70 19.23 -4.21
N GLU A 512 -18.18 18.31 -5.03
CA GLU A 512 -18.85 17.07 -5.41
C GLU A 512 -19.15 16.19 -4.17
N HIS A 513 -20.21 15.38 -4.24
CA HIS A 513 -20.57 14.47 -3.16
C HIS A 513 -19.49 13.37 -2.99
N PRO A 514 -19.08 12.99 -1.76
CA PRO A 514 -18.06 11.97 -1.51
C PRO A 514 -18.29 10.61 -2.19
N ALA A 515 -19.56 10.23 -2.40
CA ALA A 515 -19.91 8.97 -3.09
C ALA A 515 -19.43 8.88 -4.54
N LEU A 516 -19.04 10.00 -5.18
CA LEU A 516 -18.54 10.04 -6.56
C LEU A 516 -17.07 9.65 -6.69
N ASN A 517 -16.30 9.68 -5.60
CA ASN A 517 -14.85 9.56 -5.64
C ASN A 517 -14.34 8.65 -4.52
N HIS A 518 -13.19 8.01 -4.76
CA HIS A 518 -12.43 7.38 -3.69
C HIS A 518 -11.74 8.47 -2.88
N LEU A 519 -11.98 8.48 -1.57
CA LEU A 519 -11.35 9.44 -0.66
C LEU A 519 -10.47 8.72 0.36
N PRO A 520 -9.36 9.36 0.77
CA PRO A 520 -8.53 8.86 1.87
C PRO A 520 -9.27 8.97 3.21
N SER A 521 -8.72 8.33 4.24
CA SER A 521 -9.22 8.48 5.60
C SER A 521 -8.85 9.85 6.16
N HIS A 522 -9.70 10.38 7.04
CA HIS A 522 -9.47 11.62 7.75
C HIS A 522 -8.58 11.35 8.97
N TYR A 523 -7.50 12.11 9.11
CA TYR A 523 -6.58 12.01 10.23
C TYR A 523 -6.40 13.37 10.90
N PHE A 524 -6.69 13.42 12.19
CA PHE A 524 -6.64 14.61 13.01
C PHE A 524 -5.62 14.41 14.13
N VAL A 525 -4.77 15.42 14.34
CA VAL A 525 -3.83 15.45 15.48
C VAL A 525 -4.14 16.67 16.33
N TYR A 526 -4.23 16.46 17.64
CA TYR A 526 -4.39 17.56 18.57
C TYR A 526 -3.11 18.40 18.60
N THR A 527 -3.22 19.65 18.14
CA THR A 527 -2.13 20.59 18.01
C THR A 527 -2.54 21.91 18.68
N PRO A 528 -2.07 22.18 19.91
CA PRO A 528 -2.36 23.42 20.62
C PRO A 528 -2.06 24.64 19.75
N GLY A 529 -3.04 25.53 19.58
CA GLY A 529 -2.91 26.75 18.78
C GLY A 529 -3.23 26.60 17.28
N SER A 530 -3.50 25.38 16.78
CA SER A 530 -3.96 25.19 15.39
C SER A 530 -5.33 25.83 15.17
N ARG A 531 -5.48 26.50 14.02
CA ARG A 531 -6.76 27.05 13.52
C ARG A 531 -7.54 26.07 12.63
N GLY A 532 -7.06 24.84 12.49
CA GLY A 532 -7.73 23.83 11.66
C GLY A 532 -9.17 23.55 12.12
N PRO A 533 -10.06 23.08 11.25
CA PRO A 533 -11.36 22.58 11.65
C PRO A 533 -11.25 21.08 12.04
N PRO A 534 -11.54 20.67 13.29
CA PRO A 534 -11.99 21.48 14.43
C PRO A 534 -10.84 22.21 15.15
N MET A 535 -11.15 23.35 15.77
CA MET A 535 -10.15 24.23 16.40
C MET A 535 -9.23 23.45 17.35
N ARG A 536 -7.92 23.75 17.33
CA ARG A 536 -6.84 23.02 18.03
C ARG A 536 -6.49 21.65 17.46
N TRP A 537 -6.99 21.31 16.28
CA TRP A 537 -6.57 20.11 15.55
C TRP A 537 -5.91 20.49 14.23
N THR A 538 -4.90 19.73 13.84
CA THR A 538 -4.40 19.70 12.47
C THR A 538 -5.10 18.57 11.73
N TYR A 539 -5.42 18.80 10.46
CA TYR A 539 -6.09 17.84 9.59
C TYR A 539 -5.16 17.43 8.46
N GLN A 540 -5.12 16.14 8.17
CA GLN A 540 -4.47 15.59 6.99
C GLN A 540 -5.25 14.36 6.50
N SER A 541 -5.06 14.05 5.23
CA SER A 541 -5.57 12.84 4.61
C SER A 541 -4.56 11.70 4.74
N VAL A 542 -5.04 10.47 5.00
CA VAL A 542 -4.17 9.29 5.09
C VAL A 542 -4.76 8.09 4.35
N ASN A 543 -3.91 7.39 3.59
CA ASN A 543 -4.23 6.09 2.99
C ASN A 543 -3.71 4.99 3.93
N LEU A 544 -4.62 4.35 4.67
CA LEU A 544 -4.24 3.36 5.68
C LEU A 544 -3.56 2.15 5.06
N GLY A 545 -2.52 1.65 5.72
CA GLY A 545 -1.75 0.46 5.35
C GLY A 545 -0.68 0.69 4.29
N ILE A 546 -0.70 1.82 3.57
CA ILE A 546 0.31 2.14 2.56
C ILE A 546 1.69 2.32 3.20
N ARG A 547 1.75 3.02 4.33
CA ARG A 547 2.99 3.23 5.07
C ARG A 547 3.53 1.90 5.60
N ALA A 548 2.68 1.07 6.21
CA ALA A 548 3.09 -0.24 6.69
C ALA A 548 3.58 -1.18 5.59
N ALA A 549 2.93 -1.17 4.42
CA ALA A 549 3.35 -1.96 3.27
C ALA A 549 4.71 -1.51 2.73
N ALA A 550 4.93 -0.19 2.59
CA ALA A 550 6.20 0.37 2.15
C ALA A 550 7.36 0.00 3.08
N LEU A 551 7.10 -0.04 4.39
CA LEU A 551 8.10 -0.36 5.41
C LEU A 551 8.22 -1.85 5.72
N GLY A 552 7.44 -2.72 5.06
CA GLY A 552 7.44 -4.15 5.33
C GLY A 552 7.14 -4.50 6.79
N VAL A 553 6.35 -3.67 7.49
CA VAL A 553 6.23 -3.70 8.97
C VAL A 553 5.71 -5.01 9.50
N ARG A 554 4.89 -5.72 8.72
CA ARG A 554 4.45 -7.07 9.04
C ARG A 554 5.63 -8.02 9.32
N TYR A 555 6.70 -7.89 8.54
CA TYR A 555 7.87 -8.76 8.55
C TYR A 555 8.94 -8.31 9.55
N LEU A 556 8.74 -7.17 10.20
CA LEU A 556 9.62 -6.68 11.26
C LEU A 556 9.18 -7.32 12.58
N THR A 557 9.66 -8.54 12.85
CA THR A 557 9.56 -9.14 14.18
C THR A 557 10.39 -8.30 15.14
N GLY A 558 9.73 -7.69 16.14
CA GLY A 558 10.30 -6.64 16.98
C GLY A 558 11.50 -7.06 17.83
N ALA A 559 12.70 -7.15 17.24
CA ALA A 559 14.01 -6.90 17.84
C ALA A 559 15.12 -7.14 16.81
N GLY A 560 15.91 -6.11 16.48
CA GLY A 560 17.31 -6.34 16.10
C GLY A 560 17.68 -6.61 14.63
N THR A 561 16.92 -6.17 13.62
CA THR A 561 17.54 -5.94 12.30
C THR A 561 18.35 -4.64 12.33
N SER A 562 19.59 -4.82 12.79
CA SER A 562 20.64 -3.83 12.92
C SER A 562 20.94 -3.10 11.59
N LYS A 563 21.04 -1.77 11.69
CA LYS A 563 21.78 -0.79 10.87
C LYS A 563 21.18 -0.21 9.57
N ALA A 564 20.06 -0.68 9.02
CA ALA A 564 19.59 -0.16 7.73
C ALA A 564 18.36 0.79 7.76
N THR A 565 17.57 0.85 8.83
CA THR A 565 16.25 1.50 8.81
C THR A 565 16.08 2.72 9.71
N SER A 566 17.16 3.18 10.37
CA SER A 566 17.12 4.46 11.08
C SER A 566 17.21 5.62 10.08
N ARG A 567 16.20 6.51 10.15
CA ARG A 567 15.96 7.75 9.38
C ARG A 567 15.05 7.59 8.14
N ILE A 568 13.87 7.01 8.34
CA ILE A 568 12.74 7.24 7.44
C ILE A 568 12.32 8.71 7.60
N LEU A 569 12.46 9.47 6.53
CA LEU A 569 12.03 10.86 6.44
C LEU A 569 10.49 10.87 6.34
N ASP A 570 9.77 10.63 7.43
CA ASP A 570 8.29 10.63 7.43
C ASP A 570 7.69 12.03 7.17
N GLU A 571 8.48 13.09 7.38
CA GLU A 571 8.14 14.49 7.11
C GLU A 571 9.07 15.09 6.03
N THR A 572 8.97 16.39 5.73
CA THR A 572 9.91 17.16 4.88
C THR A 572 11.34 17.25 5.46
N GLY A 573 11.76 16.23 6.21
CA GLY A 573 13.05 16.11 6.84
C GLY A 573 14.16 15.95 5.82
N ILE A 574 15.38 16.19 6.29
CA ILE A 574 16.61 16.08 5.52
C ILE A 574 17.49 15.06 6.25
N ASN A 575 17.98 14.04 5.55
CA ASN A 575 19.04 13.19 6.07
C ASN A 575 20.36 13.59 5.42
N THR A 576 21.27 14.15 6.21
CA THR A 576 22.60 14.57 5.79
C THR A 576 23.61 13.45 6.07
N LYS A 577 23.62 12.41 5.23
CA LYS A 577 24.80 11.57 5.11
C LYS A 577 25.69 12.20 4.05
N ASN A 578 26.74 12.91 4.45
CA ASN A 578 27.62 13.61 3.50
C ASN A 578 28.64 12.65 2.83
N THR A 579 28.13 11.57 2.24
CA THR A 579 28.91 10.44 1.71
C THR A 579 28.28 9.91 0.43
N LEU A 580 29.09 9.48 -0.53
CA LEU A 580 28.65 8.70 -1.70
C LEU A 580 29.27 7.30 -1.66
N PHE A 581 28.67 6.34 -2.36
CA PHE A 581 29.19 4.99 -2.50
C PHE A 581 30.18 4.95 -3.67
N VAL A 582 31.42 4.53 -3.40
CA VAL A 582 32.52 4.48 -4.36
C VAL A 582 33.09 3.07 -4.40
N TYR A 583 33.36 2.56 -5.61
CA TYR A 583 33.98 1.25 -5.79
C TYR A 583 35.50 1.38 -5.64
N ASN A 584 36.07 0.59 -4.72
CA ASN A 584 37.50 0.61 -4.43
C ASN A 584 38.15 -0.72 -4.84
N THR A 585 39.02 -0.66 -5.85
CA THR A 585 39.78 -1.81 -6.36
C THR A 585 40.89 -2.26 -5.41
N GLU A 586 41.45 -1.36 -4.60
CA GLU A 586 42.54 -1.64 -3.64
C GLU A 586 42.03 -2.30 -2.34
N LYS A 587 40.74 -2.14 -2.00
CA LYS A 587 40.10 -2.73 -0.81
C LYS A 587 39.17 -3.89 -1.19
N ASN A 588 39.73 -4.96 -1.74
CA ASN A 588 39.03 -6.21 -2.07
C ASN A 588 37.93 -6.10 -3.16
N GLY A 589 37.85 -4.99 -3.90
CA GLY A 589 36.88 -4.82 -4.98
C GLY A 589 35.43 -4.72 -4.48
N VAL A 590 35.19 -3.88 -3.46
CA VAL A 590 33.87 -3.69 -2.83
C VAL A 590 33.44 -2.22 -2.86
N TRP A 591 32.12 -1.98 -2.85
CA TRP A 591 31.53 -0.65 -2.69
C TRP A 591 31.62 -0.17 -1.23
N HIS A 592 32.06 1.07 -1.02
CA HIS A 592 32.16 1.67 0.32
C HIS A 592 31.64 3.11 0.37
N GLU A 593 31.03 3.49 1.49
CA GLU A 593 30.70 4.89 1.77
C GLU A 593 31.99 5.71 1.88
N THR A 594 32.10 6.76 1.06
CA THR A 594 33.23 7.68 1.01
C THR A 594 32.71 9.11 1.25
N PRO A 595 33.28 9.85 2.22
CA PRO A 595 32.94 11.26 2.43
C PRO A 595 33.12 12.08 1.16
N CYS A 596 32.19 13.01 0.88
CA CYS A 596 32.19 13.81 -0.35
C CYS A 596 33.54 14.50 -0.61
N GLU A 597 34.16 15.04 0.44
CA GLU A 597 35.48 15.69 0.41
C GLU A 597 36.65 14.79 -0.02
N LYS A 598 36.46 13.46 -0.05
CA LYS A 598 37.50 12.46 -0.39
C LYS A 598 37.30 11.80 -1.75
N ILE A 599 36.23 12.16 -2.48
CA ILE A 599 35.90 11.53 -3.77
C ILE A 599 36.88 11.95 -4.86
N ASN A 600 37.31 13.21 -4.83
CA ASN A 600 38.39 13.72 -5.66
C ASN A 600 39.56 14.21 -4.79
N PRO A 601 40.61 13.39 -4.59
CA PRO A 601 41.78 13.79 -3.81
C PRO A 601 42.75 14.71 -4.56
N SER A 602 42.51 15.04 -5.84
CA SER A 602 43.37 15.97 -6.57
C SER A 602 43.20 17.40 -6.04
N SER A 603 44.30 18.01 -5.62
CA SER A 603 44.32 19.32 -4.95
C SER A 603 44.07 20.53 -5.87
N SER A 604 43.76 20.30 -7.15
CA SER A 604 43.41 21.35 -8.12
C SER A 604 41.95 21.21 -8.52
N MET A 605 41.11 22.14 -8.05
CA MET A 605 39.73 22.30 -8.51
C MET A 605 39.77 22.71 -10.00
N GLU A 606 39.53 21.76 -10.90
CA GLU A 606 39.33 22.06 -12.32
C GLU A 606 37.97 22.74 -12.50
N GLU A 607 37.97 23.92 -13.10
CA GLU A 607 36.74 24.64 -13.44
C GLU A 607 36.04 23.91 -14.59
N LEU A 608 34.74 23.61 -14.41
CA LEU A 608 33.94 23.00 -15.45
C LEU A 608 33.54 24.06 -16.47
N SER A 609 33.82 23.83 -17.75
CA SER A 609 33.26 24.64 -18.85
C SER A 609 31.79 24.31 -19.12
N THR A 610 31.42 23.05 -18.90
CA THR A 610 30.10 22.49 -19.18
C THR A 610 29.66 21.52 -18.09
N LEU A 611 28.35 21.37 -17.92
CA LEU A 611 27.75 20.41 -17.00
C LEU A 611 26.64 19.63 -17.73
N ARG A 612 26.81 18.32 -17.88
CA ARG A 612 25.85 17.42 -18.54
C ARG A 612 25.06 16.65 -17.49
N VAL A 613 23.75 16.83 -17.49
CA VAL A 613 22.83 16.11 -16.58
C VAL A 613 21.83 15.29 -17.37
N VAL A 614 21.51 14.10 -16.87
CA VAL A 614 20.51 13.21 -17.46
C VAL A 614 19.46 12.88 -16.42
N THR A 615 18.19 12.88 -16.81
CA THR A 615 17.11 12.22 -16.07
C THR A 615 16.49 11.12 -16.90
N TRP A 616 16.20 9.97 -16.29
CA TRP A 616 15.51 8.88 -16.97
C TRP A 616 14.80 7.94 -15.98
N ASN A 617 13.47 7.82 -16.10
CA ASN A 617 12.73 6.74 -15.46
C ASN A 617 13.16 5.38 -16.07
N VAL A 618 13.73 4.48 -15.25
CA VAL A 618 14.23 3.16 -15.71
C VAL A 618 13.20 2.04 -15.63
N GLN A 619 12.03 2.35 -15.07
CA GLN A 619 10.88 1.49 -14.87
C GLN A 619 11.15 0.29 -13.94
N PHE A 620 10.46 0.24 -12.80
CA PHE A 620 10.53 -0.89 -11.86
C PHE A 620 9.93 -2.17 -12.48
N SER A 621 9.97 -3.32 -11.79
CA SER A 621 9.48 -4.62 -12.31
C SER A 621 8.09 -5.04 -11.78
N ARG A 622 7.55 -4.26 -10.83
CA ARG A 622 6.34 -4.54 -10.05
C ARG A 622 5.12 -5.03 -10.82
N HIS A 623 4.83 -4.48 -12.01
CA HIS A 623 3.63 -4.84 -12.78
C HIS A 623 3.96 -5.65 -14.05
N SER A 624 5.15 -6.23 -14.15
CA SER A 624 5.50 -7.11 -15.27
C SER A 624 4.56 -8.30 -15.31
N GLY A 625 3.90 -8.52 -16.45
CA GLY A 625 2.88 -9.56 -16.64
C GLY A 625 1.55 -9.30 -15.91
N GLU A 626 1.45 -8.24 -15.11
CA GLU A 626 0.22 -7.86 -14.41
C GLU A 626 -0.53 -6.77 -15.18
N ARG A 627 -1.84 -6.68 -14.94
CA ARG A 627 -2.67 -5.64 -15.53
C ARG A 627 -2.19 -4.26 -15.05
N THR A 628 -2.07 -3.29 -15.96
CA THR A 628 -1.60 -1.95 -15.56
C THR A 628 -2.63 -1.26 -14.66
N PRO A 629 -2.21 -0.21 -13.92
CA PRO A 629 -3.11 0.58 -13.09
C PRO A 629 -4.40 1.05 -13.75
N LEU A 630 -4.40 1.27 -15.05
CA LEU A 630 -5.58 1.76 -15.76
C LEU A 630 -6.33 0.67 -16.52
N GLY A 631 -5.94 -0.59 -16.33
CA GLY A 631 -6.66 -1.76 -16.80
C GLY A 631 -6.21 -2.28 -18.16
N ARG A 632 -5.05 -1.87 -18.67
CA ARG A 632 -4.44 -2.48 -19.87
C ARG A 632 -3.89 -3.85 -19.54
N GLN A 633 -3.94 -4.76 -20.51
CA GLN A 633 -3.42 -6.12 -20.31
C GLN A 633 -1.95 -6.09 -19.95
N GLY A 634 -1.55 -6.99 -19.04
CA GLY A 634 -0.16 -7.13 -18.65
C GLY A 634 0.69 -7.65 -19.79
N ILE A 635 1.90 -7.11 -19.90
CA ILE A 635 2.93 -7.59 -20.84
C ILE A 635 4.17 -7.92 -20.03
N ASP A 636 4.96 -8.88 -20.52
CA ASP A 636 6.29 -9.13 -19.95
C ASP A 636 7.20 -7.94 -20.28
N TRP A 637 7.70 -7.28 -19.25
CA TRP A 637 8.59 -6.12 -19.36
C TRP A 637 10.00 -6.50 -19.78
N CYS A 638 10.34 -7.79 -19.85
CA CYS A 638 11.65 -8.28 -20.27
C CYS A 638 12.79 -7.61 -19.50
N THR A 639 12.61 -7.41 -18.19
CA THR A 639 13.37 -6.46 -17.35
C THR A 639 14.89 -6.63 -17.46
N ALA A 640 15.42 -7.85 -17.32
CA ALA A 640 16.88 -8.07 -17.42
C ALA A 640 17.43 -7.74 -18.81
N THR A 641 16.62 -7.92 -19.86
CA THR A 641 17.00 -7.54 -21.23
C THR A 641 17.02 -6.02 -21.39
N ARG A 642 16.05 -5.31 -20.82
CA ARG A 642 16.03 -3.85 -20.80
C ARG A 642 17.23 -3.26 -20.06
N TYR A 643 17.67 -3.90 -18.97
CA TYR A 643 18.86 -3.46 -18.21
C TYR A 643 20.12 -3.36 -19.08
N VAL A 644 20.32 -4.30 -19.99
CA VAL A 644 21.45 -4.26 -20.96
C VAL A 644 21.35 -3.01 -21.85
N ALA A 645 20.17 -2.77 -22.42
CA ALA A 645 19.93 -1.64 -23.32
C ALA A 645 20.02 -0.28 -22.59
N LEU A 646 19.47 -0.20 -21.37
CA LEU A 646 19.56 0.97 -20.49
C LEU A 646 21.01 1.30 -20.16
N ALA A 647 21.78 0.32 -19.68
CA ALA A 647 23.17 0.52 -19.28
C ALA A 647 24.05 0.96 -20.46
N LYS A 648 23.89 0.34 -21.63
CA LYS A 648 24.61 0.70 -22.86
C LYS A 648 24.28 2.12 -23.31
N THR A 649 23.00 2.51 -23.22
CA THR A 649 22.58 3.87 -23.58
C THR A 649 23.18 4.88 -22.61
N LEU A 650 23.05 4.67 -21.30
CA LEU A 650 23.59 5.56 -20.27
C LEU A 650 25.11 5.72 -20.37
N GLU A 651 25.84 4.63 -20.63
CA GLU A 651 27.30 4.67 -20.82
C GLU A 651 27.71 5.61 -21.96
N SER A 652 26.97 5.57 -23.08
CA SER A 652 27.28 6.35 -24.28
C SER A 652 27.05 7.86 -24.10
N LEU A 653 26.18 8.25 -23.15
CA LEU A 653 25.88 9.66 -22.88
C LEU A 653 27.04 10.36 -22.18
N ASP A 654 27.85 9.65 -21.40
CA ASP A 654 28.97 10.20 -20.64
C ASP A 654 28.61 11.44 -19.80
N ALA A 655 27.41 11.46 -19.23
CA ALA A 655 26.89 12.59 -18.46
C ALA A 655 27.59 12.72 -17.10
N ASP A 656 27.70 13.94 -16.57
CA ASP A 656 28.36 14.22 -15.30
C ASP A 656 27.52 13.78 -14.11
N VAL A 657 26.19 13.95 -14.22
CA VAL A 657 25.22 13.51 -13.22
C VAL A 657 24.04 12.83 -13.91
N ILE A 658 23.72 11.60 -13.51
CA ILE A 658 22.59 10.83 -14.05
C ILE A 658 21.62 10.56 -12.92
N GLY A 659 20.39 11.06 -13.02
CA GLY A 659 19.29 10.73 -12.12
C GLY A 659 18.36 9.70 -12.73
N MET A 660 18.13 8.62 -12.01
CA MET A 660 17.25 7.53 -12.43
C MET A 660 16.09 7.40 -11.46
N GLN A 661 14.88 7.24 -11.99
CA GLN A 661 13.65 7.02 -11.22
C GLN A 661 13.18 5.57 -11.37
N GLU A 662 12.36 5.11 -10.42
CA GLU A 662 11.90 3.72 -10.33
C GLU A 662 13.02 2.68 -10.23
N VAL A 663 14.14 3.06 -9.60
CA VAL A 663 15.28 2.17 -9.38
C VAL A 663 14.96 1.13 -8.34
N GLU A 664 15.00 -0.14 -8.72
CA GLU A 664 14.93 -1.30 -7.80
C GLU A 664 16.33 -1.77 -7.38
N PRO A 665 16.47 -2.52 -6.26
CA PRO A 665 17.73 -3.15 -5.86
C PRO A 665 18.36 -4.01 -6.96
N ALA A 666 17.54 -4.70 -7.76
CA ALA A 666 18.02 -5.52 -8.88
C ALA A 666 18.72 -4.68 -9.97
N TRP A 667 18.15 -3.52 -10.33
CA TRP A 667 18.78 -2.58 -11.24
C TRP A 667 20.05 -1.98 -10.64
N TRP A 668 20.00 -1.56 -9.36
CA TRP A 668 21.18 -1.05 -8.65
C TRP A 668 22.32 -2.06 -8.72
N LYS A 669 22.05 -3.34 -8.42
CA LYS A 669 23.05 -4.40 -8.44
C LYS A 669 23.65 -4.57 -9.82
N TYR A 670 22.82 -4.75 -10.85
CA TYR A 670 23.26 -4.88 -12.24
C TYR A 670 24.11 -3.68 -12.70
N LEU A 671 23.67 -2.47 -12.40
CA LEU A 671 24.36 -1.23 -12.78
C LEU A 671 25.69 -1.06 -12.03
N SER A 672 25.73 -1.39 -10.73
CA SER A 672 26.93 -1.33 -9.89
C SER A 672 28.03 -2.32 -10.32
N GLU A 673 27.66 -3.31 -11.13
CA GLU A 673 28.58 -4.30 -11.69
C GLU A 673 29.19 -3.85 -13.02
N GLN A 674 28.66 -2.80 -13.65
CA GLN A 674 29.16 -2.32 -14.93
C GLN A 674 30.56 -1.68 -14.78
N PRO A 675 31.52 -2.01 -15.69
CA PRO A 675 32.88 -1.49 -15.62
C PRO A 675 32.93 0.04 -15.57
N TRP A 676 32.20 0.71 -16.47
CA TRP A 676 32.18 2.16 -16.56
C TRP A 676 31.66 2.85 -15.30
N VAL A 677 30.73 2.22 -14.57
CA VAL A 677 30.20 2.73 -13.30
C VAL A 677 31.26 2.59 -12.20
N ARG A 678 31.85 1.40 -12.09
CA ARG A 678 32.90 1.10 -11.10
C ARG A 678 34.14 1.97 -11.26
N GLU A 679 34.48 2.34 -12.49
CA GLU A 679 35.63 3.17 -12.80
C GLU A 679 35.34 4.66 -12.61
N ARG A 680 34.20 5.15 -13.13
CA ARG A 680 34.00 6.60 -13.34
C ARG A 680 32.98 7.25 -12.41
N TYR A 681 32.11 6.48 -11.75
CA TYR A 681 30.96 7.01 -11.01
C TYR A 681 30.95 6.63 -9.53
N ALA A 682 30.32 7.49 -8.74
CA ALA A 682 29.88 7.25 -7.38
C ALA A 682 28.34 7.21 -7.34
N LEU A 683 27.76 6.47 -6.39
CA LEU A 683 26.31 6.31 -6.24
C LEU A 683 25.83 7.09 -5.02
N SER A 684 24.65 7.73 -5.11
CA SER A 684 24.05 8.45 -3.96
C SER A 684 23.69 7.54 -2.79
N CYS A 685 23.48 6.24 -3.04
CA CYS A 685 23.15 5.28 -2.01
C CYS A 685 23.54 3.84 -2.39
N GLY A 686 23.55 2.94 -1.41
CA GLY A 686 23.77 1.50 -1.61
C GLY A 686 22.48 0.71 -1.85
N GLU A 687 22.62 -0.56 -2.22
CA GLU A 687 21.51 -1.50 -2.53
C GLU A 687 20.41 -1.52 -1.45
N GLU A 688 20.83 -1.47 -0.19
CA GLU A 688 19.95 -1.59 0.98
C GLU A 688 19.32 -0.25 1.42
N SER A 689 19.48 0.81 0.63
CA SER A 689 19.04 2.15 0.99
C SER A 689 17.52 2.31 0.90
N HIS A 690 16.94 3.00 1.89
CA HIS A 690 15.55 3.49 1.86
C HIS A 690 15.23 4.39 0.66
N ALA A 691 16.24 4.95 -0.02
CA ALA A 691 16.04 5.76 -1.21
C ALA A 691 15.65 4.94 -2.45
N ILE A 692 15.86 3.61 -2.43
CA ILE A 692 15.57 2.71 -3.55
C ILE A 692 14.88 1.40 -3.13
N ARG A 693 14.50 1.23 -1.85
CA ARG A 693 13.73 0.07 -1.38
C ARG A 693 12.27 0.46 -1.09
N PRO A 694 11.28 -0.25 -1.66
CA PRO A 694 11.41 -1.34 -2.65
C PRO A 694 11.84 -0.86 -4.05
N TRP A 695 11.63 0.42 -4.34
CA TRP A 695 12.14 1.14 -5.51
C TRP A 695 12.28 2.63 -5.14
N GLY A 696 12.96 3.43 -5.96
CA GLY A 696 13.03 4.87 -5.73
C GLY A 696 13.95 5.61 -6.69
N VAL A 697 14.75 6.53 -6.17
CA VAL A 697 15.55 7.45 -6.99
C VAL A 697 17.03 7.31 -6.65
N LEU A 698 17.87 7.19 -7.69
CA LEU A 698 19.32 7.06 -7.58
C LEU A 698 20.01 8.14 -8.41
N LEU A 699 21.07 8.73 -7.86
CA LEU A 699 22.02 9.55 -8.63
C LEU A 699 23.33 8.79 -8.85
N LEU A 700 23.81 8.78 -10.08
CA LEU A 700 25.22 8.53 -10.42
C LEU A 700 25.92 9.87 -10.58
N VAL A 701 27.10 9.99 -9.96
CA VAL A 701 27.90 11.22 -9.93
C VAL A 701 29.30 10.90 -10.43
N LYS A 702 29.77 11.56 -11.49
CA LYS A 702 31.15 11.36 -11.96
C LYS A 702 32.15 11.72 -10.85
N ARG A 703 33.14 10.86 -10.63
CA ARG A 703 34.10 10.96 -9.51
C ARG A 703 35.03 12.18 -9.59
N HIS A 704 35.23 12.73 -10.78
CA HIS A 704 36.09 13.92 -10.95
C HIS A 704 35.41 15.20 -10.46
N LEU A 705 34.09 15.20 -10.27
CA LEU A 705 33.35 16.37 -9.80
C LEU A 705 33.73 16.71 -8.35
N SER A 706 33.86 18.01 -8.07
CA SER A 706 34.07 18.52 -6.71
C SER A 706 32.76 18.50 -5.92
N VAL A 707 32.42 17.36 -5.32
CA VAL A 707 31.21 17.18 -4.50
C VAL A 707 31.39 17.83 -3.13
N MET A 708 30.56 18.83 -2.83
CA MET A 708 30.57 19.56 -1.55
C MET A 708 29.64 18.93 -0.51
N ALA A 709 28.46 18.52 -0.97
CA ALA A 709 27.42 18.00 -0.09
C ALA A 709 26.58 16.92 -0.78
N THR A 710 26.03 16.00 0.00
CA THR A 710 24.89 15.19 -0.42
C THR A 710 23.89 15.03 0.71
N GLN A 711 22.62 14.95 0.34
CA GLN A 711 21.50 14.84 1.26
C GLN A 711 20.33 14.13 0.60
N HIS A 712 19.49 13.49 1.41
CA HIS A 712 18.18 13.01 0.98
C HIS A 712 17.12 13.93 1.55
N ALA A 713 16.26 14.47 0.68
CA ALA A 713 15.04 15.15 1.08
C ALA A 713 13.84 14.24 0.82
N ASN A 714 12.76 14.37 1.60
CA ASN A 714 11.49 13.75 1.26
C ASN A 714 10.51 14.79 0.69
N VAL A 715 9.78 14.40 -0.35
CA VAL A 715 8.71 15.18 -0.98
C VAL A 715 7.39 14.40 -0.86
N PRO A 716 6.81 14.32 0.35
CA PRO A 716 5.64 13.49 0.60
C PRO A 716 4.38 14.08 -0.04
N ALA A 717 3.49 13.21 -0.51
CA ALA A 717 2.19 13.57 -1.06
C ALA A 717 1.07 13.46 0.00
N PHE A 718 1.28 12.59 0.99
CA PHE A 718 0.46 12.37 2.16
C PHE A 718 1.34 11.82 3.29
N THR A 719 0.82 11.74 4.50
CA THR A 719 1.59 11.32 5.68
C THR A 719 2.04 9.88 5.56
N GLY A 720 3.33 9.62 5.80
CA GLY A 720 3.93 8.31 5.61
C GLY A 720 4.24 7.96 4.16
N HIS A 721 3.99 8.86 3.20
CA HIS A 721 4.49 8.72 1.84
C HIS A 721 5.98 9.05 1.81
N THR A 722 6.79 8.09 1.37
CA THR A 722 8.22 8.29 1.16
C THR A 722 8.48 8.44 -0.33
N SER A 723 8.85 9.67 -0.74
CA SER A 723 9.24 10.05 -2.09
C SER A 723 10.59 10.75 -1.96
N VAL A 724 11.64 9.95 -1.84
CA VAL A 724 13.00 10.44 -1.60
C VAL A 724 13.54 11.13 -2.83
N MET A 725 14.03 12.35 -2.63
CA MET A 725 14.74 13.16 -3.60
C MET A 725 16.21 13.23 -3.16
N PRO A 726 17.10 12.38 -3.70
CA PRO A 726 18.53 12.55 -3.50
C PRO A 726 18.99 13.87 -4.13
N GLU A 727 19.81 14.60 -3.39
CA GLU A 727 20.40 15.86 -3.79
C GLU A 727 21.91 15.79 -3.61
N ILE A 728 22.64 16.32 -4.57
CA ILE A 728 24.08 16.55 -4.50
C ILE A 728 24.37 18.01 -4.75
N THR A 729 25.33 18.58 -4.03
CA THR A 729 25.88 19.89 -4.33
C THR A 729 27.30 19.71 -4.83
N ILE A 730 27.57 20.21 -6.03
CA ILE A 730 28.89 20.26 -6.65
C ILE A 730 29.35 21.71 -6.76
N SER A 731 30.66 21.92 -6.79
CA SER A 731 31.25 23.20 -7.18
C SER A 731 31.59 23.14 -8.66
N VAL A 732 30.97 23.99 -9.49
CA VAL A 732 31.23 24.03 -10.94
C VAL A 732 32.38 24.97 -11.31
N SER A 733 32.62 25.98 -10.48
CA SER A 733 33.76 26.89 -10.53
C SER A 733 34.07 27.37 -9.10
N LYS A 734 35.13 28.16 -8.89
CA LYS A 734 35.49 28.70 -7.58
C LYS A 734 34.34 29.48 -6.97
N ASN A 735 33.82 29.00 -5.84
CA ASN A 735 32.68 29.60 -5.12
C ASN A 735 31.34 29.60 -5.89
N VAL A 736 31.17 28.70 -6.87
CA VAL A 736 29.89 28.54 -7.60
C VAL A 736 29.28 27.17 -7.28
N PRO A 737 28.55 27.03 -6.16
CA PRO A 737 27.88 25.80 -5.81
C PRO A 737 26.58 25.61 -6.60
N VAL A 738 26.38 24.42 -7.15
CA VAL A 738 25.15 24.00 -7.84
C VAL A 738 24.60 22.75 -7.15
N THR A 739 23.36 22.81 -6.71
CA THR A 739 22.63 21.68 -6.13
C THR A 739 21.73 21.03 -7.17
N ILE A 740 21.95 19.74 -7.42
CA ILE A 740 21.23 18.92 -8.39
C ILE A 740 20.40 17.90 -7.60
N GLY A 741 19.09 17.94 -7.75
CA GLY A 741 18.16 16.99 -7.14
C GLY A 741 17.42 16.19 -8.21
N SER A 742 17.20 14.90 -7.94
CA SER A 742 16.35 14.05 -8.78
C SER A 742 15.16 13.52 -8.01
N LEU A 743 13.97 13.46 -8.61
CA LEU A 743 12.71 13.08 -7.95
C LEU A 743 11.84 12.17 -8.82
N HIS A 744 10.85 11.52 -8.20
CA HIS A 744 9.75 10.82 -8.85
C HIS A 744 8.44 11.23 -8.18
N LEU A 745 7.54 11.90 -8.89
CA LEU A 745 6.25 12.36 -8.33
C LEU A 745 5.12 11.37 -8.64
N LEU A 746 4.03 11.42 -7.87
CA LEU A 746 2.89 10.52 -8.06
C LEU A 746 2.24 10.68 -9.43
N ALA A 747 2.13 9.59 -10.18
CA ALA A 747 1.38 9.56 -11.44
C ALA A 747 -0.12 9.85 -11.22
N PRO A 748 -0.74 10.75 -12.00
CA PRO A 748 -2.12 11.21 -11.80
C PRO A 748 -3.19 10.22 -12.35
N TYR A 749 -3.00 8.91 -12.15
CA TYR A 749 -3.89 7.86 -12.69
C TYR A 749 -5.30 7.86 -12.09
N ASN A 750 -5.51 8.45 -10.92
CA ASN A 750 -6.83 8.55 -10.30
C ASN A 750 -6.95 9.84 -9.48
N GLN A 751 -8.18 10.18 -9.10
CA GLN A 751 -8.46 11.42 -8.38
C GLN A 751 -7.72 11.53 -7.03
N ASN A 752 -7.50 10.41 -6.33
CA ASN A 752 -6.73 10.42 -5.08
C ASN A 752 -5.27 10.82 -5.35
N ASN A 753 -4.65 10.26 -6.40
CA ASN A 753 -3.30 10.65 -6.81
C ASN A 753 -3.24 12.12 -7.23
N ILE A 754 -4.22 12.60 -8.00
CA ILE A 754 -4.32 14.02 -8.39
C ILE A 754 -4.35 14.91 -7.13
N ASN A 755 -5.21 14.59 -6.17
CA ASN A 755 -5.33 15.37 -4.93
C ASN A 755 -4.06 15.32 -4.07
N ASN A 756 -3.47 14.14 -3.88
CA ASN A 756 -2.25 13.97 -3.09
C ASN A 756 -1.05 14.66 -3.76
N ARG A 757 -1.02 14.68 -5.10
CA ARG A 757 0.02 15.34 -5.88
C ARG A 757 0.03 16.85 -5.66
N THR A 758 -1.12 17.50 -5.44
CA THR A 758 -1.15 18.92 -5.06
C THR A 758 -0.32 19.19 -3.81
N THR A 759 -0.52 18.39 -2.74
CA THR A 759 0.30 18.46 -1.52
C THR A 759 1.77 18.12 -1.79
N GLN A 760 2.03 17.15 -2.68
CA GLN A 760 3.39 16.80 -3.09
C GLN A 760 4.13 17.97 -3.73
N LEU A 761 3.48 18.69 -4.65
CA LEU A 761 4.03 19.85 -5.35
C LEU A 761 4.21 21.06 -4.41
N GLU A 762 3.30 21.26 -3.45
CA GLU A 762 3.47 22.25 -2.39
C GLU A 762 4.69 21.94 -1.51
N ASN A 763 4.88 20.67 -1.14
CA ASN A 763 6.05 20.24 -0.37
C ASN A 763 7.35 20.39 -1.15
N LEU A 764 7.35 20.09 -2.46
CA LEU A 764 8.48 20.35 -3.36
C LEU A 764 8.82 21.84 -3.39
N THR A 765 7.81 22.70 -3.57
CA THR A 765 7.95 24.16 -3.60
C THR A 765 8.51 24.68 -2.29
N LYS A 766 7.97 24.22 -1.15
CA LYS A 766 8.46 24.56 0.18
C LYS A 766 9.92 24.14 0.36
N ARG A 767 10.28 22.92 -0.07
CA ARG A 767 11.64 22.39 0.01
C ARG A 767 12.63 23.23 -0.81
N MET A 768 12.26 23.61 -2.03
CA MET A 768 13.09 24.49 -2.86
C MET A 768 13.27 25.89 -2.24
N ARG A 769 12.25 26.41 -1.56
CA ARG A 769 12.29 27.72 -0.90
C ARG A 769 13.17 27.72 0.37
N THR A 770 13.25 26.61 1.10
CA THR A 770 13.96 26.51 2.38
C THR A 770 15.39 25.98 2.26
N ARG A 771 15.96 25.91 1.05
CA ARG A 771 17.32 25.40 0.86
C ARG A 771 18.36 26.26 1.60
N PRO A 772 19.29 25.62 2.34
CA PRO A 772 20.31 26.34 3.08
C PRO A 772 21.37 26.94 2.13
N PHE A 773 21.94 28.07 2.55
CA PHE A 773 23.15 28.62 1.94
C PHE A 773 24.33 27.71 2.27
N ILE A 774 25.22 27.47 1.30
CA ILE A 774 26.46 26.72 1.53
C ILE A 774 27.60 27.73 1.61
N GLY A 775 28.26 27.81 2.77
CA GLY A 775 29.32 28.79 3.00
C GLY A 775 28.85 30.26 2.90
N GLY A 776 27.56 30.54 3.15
CA GLY A 776 26.97 31.87 3.00
C GLY A 776 26.61 32.26 1.56
N LEU A 777 26.81 31.38 0.58
CA LEU A 777 26.52 31.61 -0.83
C LEU A 777 25.20 30.94 -1.24
N ALA A 778 24.43 31.63 -2.08
CA ALA A 778 23.23 31.08 -2.69
C ALA A 778 23.64 30.04 -3.75
N THR A 779 23.06 28.85 -3.70
CA THR A 779 23.39 27.78 -4.65
C THR A 779 22.52 27.88 -5.89
N GLY A 780 23.13 27.75 -7.08
CA GLY A 780 22.38 27.41 -8.28
C GLY A 780 21.65 26.09 -8.08
N THR A 781 20.52 25.90 -8.75
CA THR A 781 19.68 24.70 -8.55
C THR A 781 19.27 24.08 -9.88
N ILE A 782 19.39 22.75 -9.95
CA ILE A 782 18.74 21.90 -10.93
C ILE A 782 17.83 20.93 -10.17
N VAL A 783 16.57 20.87 -10.59
CA VAL A 783 15.60 19.85 -10.17
C VAL A 783 15.20 19.10 -11.43
N MET A 784 15.55 17.83 -11.47
CA MET A 784 15.22 16.94 -12.58
C MET A 784 14.50 15.70 -12.09
N GLY A 785 13.98 14.89 -12.99
CA GLY A 785 13.27 13.68 -12.61
C GLY A 785 12.00 13.49 -13.39
N ASP A 786 11.30 12.43 -13.02
CA ASP A 786 9.97 12.13 -13.51
C ASP A 786 8.95 12.90 -12.68
N PHE A 787 8.49 14.00 -13.26
CA PHE A 787 7.40 14.78 -12.70
C PHE A 787 6.07 14.08 -12.91
N ASN A 788 5.91 13.09 -13.80
CA ASN A 788 4.63 12.51 -14.17
C ASN A 788 3.62 13.57 -14.69
N ASP A 789 4.12 14.63 -15.32
CA ASP A 789 3.28 15.64 -15.97
C ASP A 789 2.81 15.14 -17.34
N CYS A 790 1.58 15.49 -17.71
CA CYS A 790 1.01 15.23 -19.02
C CYS A 790 0.83 16.55 -19.80
N ALA A 791 0.52 16.45 -21.10
CA ALA A 791 0.40 17.61 -21.98
C ALA A 791 -0.59 18.70 -21.49
N THR A 792 -1.62 18.31 -20.74
CA THR A 792 -2.65 19.22 -20.22
C THR A 792 -2.31 19.84 -18.87
N ASN A 793 -1.27 19.35 -18.18
CA ASN A 793 -0.96 19.78 -16.82
C ASN A 793 0.53 19.70 -16.51
N TYR A 794 1.26 20.76 -16.84
CA TYR A 794 2.66 20.94 -16.49
C TYR A 794 2.81 21.71 -15.19
N PHE A 795 3.50 21.13 -14.21
CA PHE A 795 3.88 21.86 -13.01
C PHE A 795 4.90 22.96 -13.34
N THR A 796 4.68 24.14 -12.77
CA THR A 796 5.63 25.25 -12.78
C THR A 796 5.84 25.74 -11.34
N PHE A 797 7.07 26.08 -10.99
CA PHE A 797 7.34 26.74 -9.71
C PHE A 797 6.81 28.18 -9.75
N PRO A 798 6.50 28.77 -8.57
CA PRO A 798 6.16 30.18 -8.47
C PRO A 798 7.22 31.07 -9.17
N PRO A 799 6.82 32.05 -10.00
CA PRO A 799 7.76 32.84 -10.82
C PRO A 799 8.87 33.52 -10.03
N GLU A 800 8.62 33.90 -8.79
CA GLU A 800 9.60 34.54 -7.90
C GLU A 800 10.78 33.62 -7.53
N MET A 801 10.63 32.30 -7.70
CA MET A 801 11.71 31.33 -7.49
C MET A 801 12.66 31.22 -8.68
N GLY A 802 12.31 31.80 -9.83
CA GLY A 802 13.20 31.92 -11.00
C GLY A 802 13.53 30.62 -11.72
N PHE A 803 12.76 29.54 -11.50
CA PHE A 803 12.94 28.28 -12.21
C PHE A 803 12.47 28.38 -13.66
N LYS A 804 13.24 27.77 -14.56
CA LYS A 804 12.97 27.65 -15.99
C LYS A 804 13.03 26.19 -16.41
N ASP A 805 12.22 25.80 -17.37
CA ASP A 805 12.28 24.49 -18.03
C ASP A 805 13.33 24.54 -19.15
N ALA A 806 14.36 23.71 -19.07
CA ALA A 806 15.47 23.72 -20.03
C ALA A 806 15.02 23.37 -21.46
N TRP A 807 14.07 22.43 -21.62
CA TRP A 807 13.55 22.06 -22.93
C TRP A 807 12.78 23.24 -23.54
N SER A 808 11.84 23.80 -22.79
CA SER A 808 11.03 24.93 -23.25
C SER A 808 11.86 26.18 -23.56
N LEU A 809 12.96 26.38 -22.83
CA LEU A 809 13.85 27.51 -23.07
C LEU A 809 14.62 27.40 -24.39
N LEU A 810 15.01 26.19 -24.80
CA LEU A 810 15.73 25.95 -26.07
C LEU A 810 14.80 25.75 -27.27
N HIS A 811 13.53 25.40 -27.05
CA HIS A 811 12.54 25.10 -28.09
C HIS A 811 11.33 26.06 -28.04
N SER A 812 11.54 27.33 -27.70
CA SER A 812 10.45 28.31 -27.53
C SER A 812 9.63 28.57 -28.79
N ASP A 813 10.23 28.37 -29.98
CA ASP A 813 9.70 28.81 -31.26
C ASP A 813 9.16 27.65 -32.12
N ASP A 814 9.35 26.39 -31.68
CA ASP A 814 9.00 25.22 -32.46
C ASP A 814 7.66 24.62 -31.99
N LYS A 815 6.60 24.88 -32.77
CA LYS A 815 5.26 24.32 -32.52
C LYS A 815 5.19 22.81 -32.80
N GLY A 816 6.24 22.19 -33.34
CA GLY A 816 6.24 20.78 -33.79
C GLY A 816 6.97 19.80 -32.88
N THR A 817 7.86 20.24 -31.98
CA THR A 817 8.66 19.35 -31.12
C THR A 817 8.18 19.40 -29.66
N GLU A 818 7.12 18.63 -29.37
CA GLU A 818 6.51 18.61 -28.03
C GLU A 818 7.44 18.02 -26.94
N GLY A 819 8.57 17.44 -27.32
CA GLY A 819 9.60 16.97 -26.38
C GLY A 819 9.16 15.85 -25.47
N TYR A 820 8.10 15.12 -25.86
CA TYR A 820 7.49 14.10 -25.00
C TYR A 820 8.46 13.00 -24.63
N THR A 821 8.61 12.82 -23.32
CA THR A 821 9.37 11.75 -22.69
C THR A 821 8.49 10.52 -22.51
N ILE A 822 7.17 10.68 -22.37
CA ILE A 822 6.20 9.61 -22.61
C ILE A 822 5.52 9.85 -23.97
N ASN A 823 5.80 9.00 -24.94
CA ASN A 823 5.24 9.12 -26.28
C ASN A 823 4.96 7.73 -26.89
N GLY A 824 3.73 7.24 -26.76
CA GLY A 824 3.35 5.94 -27.34
C GLY A 824 3.36 5.90 -28.87
N ASP A 825 3.27 7.04 -29.55
CA ASP A 825 3.35 7.08 -31.02
C ASP A 825 4.78 6.77 -31.51
N ARG A 826 5.80 7.03 -30.67
CA ARG A 826 7.23 6.76 -30.97
C ARG A 826 7.82 5.59 -30.17
N ASN A 827 7.20 5.24 -29.05
CA ASN A 827 7.59 4.15 -28.16
C ASN A 827 6.44 3.13 -28.08
N PRO A 828 6.41 2.11 -28.96
CA PRO A 828 5.41 1.06 -28.93
C PRO A 828 5.33 0.32 -27.59
N TYR A 829 6.42 0.28 -26.82
CA TYR A 829 6.41 -0.26 -25.45
C TYR A 829 5.49 0.56 -24.56
N ALA A 830 5.68 1.88 -24.50
CA ALA A 830 4.83 2.79 -23.74
C ALA A 830 3.37 2.71 -24.20
N ALA A 831 3.13 2.64 -25.51
CA ALA A 831 1.79 2.54 -26.07
C ALA A 831 1.01 1.29 -25.64
N GLN A 832 1.66 0.23 -25.16
CA GLN A 832 0.99 -0.95 -24.65
C GLN A 832 0.51 -0.77 -23.22
N ILE A 833 1.20 0.04 -22.41
CA ILE A 833 1.00 0.09 -20.95
C ILE A 833 0.54 1.45 -20.41
N ILE A 834 0.69 2.53 -21.18
CA ILE A 834 0.30 3.89 -20.80
C ILE A 834 -0.76 4.44 -21.77
N GLU A 835 -1.80 5.05 -21.22
CA GLU A 835 -2.87 5.71 -21.97
C GLU A 835 -2.44 7.03 -22.60
N ARG A 836 -3.07 7.35 -23.73
CA ARG A 836 -2.68 8.49 -24.57
C ARG A 836 -2.82 9.82 -23.85
N GLU A 837 -3.79 9.96 -22.95
CA GLU A 837 -3.97 11.16 -22.13
C GLU A 837 -2.80 11.45 -21.17
N PHE A 838 -1.94 10.47 -20.88
CA PHE A 838 -0.74 10.65 -20.06
C PHE A 838 0.53 10.89 -20.88
N PHE A 839 0.43 10.98 -22.21
CA PHE A 839 1.57 11.37 -23.03
C PHE A 839 1.94 12.84 -22.73
N GLY A 840 3.24 13.11 -22.70
CA GLY A 840 3.74 14.40 -22.22
C GLY A 840 5.21 14.39 -21.86
N ARG A 841 5.62 15.49 -21.22
CA ARG A 841 6.97 15.68 -20.65
C ARG A 841 6.95 15.31 -19.17
N ALA A 842 6.94 14.01 -18.90
CA ALA A 842 7.02 13.47 -17.55
C ALA A 842 8.43 13.71 -16.97
N ASP A 843 9.48 13.20 -17.63
CA ASP A 843 10.87 13.56 -17.33
C ASP A 843 11.19 14.99 -17.76
N ARG A 844 11.62 15.84 -16.82
CA ARG A 844 11.99 17.24 -17.08
C ARG A 844 13.24 17.65 -16.32
N VAL A 845 13.88 18.73 -16.80
CA VAL A 845 14.98 19.41 -16.12
C VAL A 845 14.60 20.88 -15.91
N LEU A 846 14.29 21.23 -14.67
CA LEU A 846 13.98 22.59 -14.24
C LEU A 846 15.18 23.19 -13.51
N PHE A 847 15.57 24.41 -13.82
CA PHE A 847 16.76 25.03 -13.21
C PHE A 847 16.54 26.49 -12.81
N ALA A 848 17.20 26.89 -11.73
CA ALA A 848 17.28 28.26 -11.24
C ALA A 848 18.75 28.57 -10.91
N SER A 849 19.44 29.23 -11.84
CA SER A 849 20.84 29.62 -11.68
C SER A 849 21.16 30.84 -12.55
N ARG A 850 22.11 31.66 -12.10
CA ARG A 850 22.71 32.74 -12.90
C ARG A 850 24.01 32.31 -13.60
N HIS A 851 24.54 31.15 -13.22
CA HIS A 851 25.83 30.62 -13.68
C HIS A 851 25.68 29.41 -14.59
N LEU A 852 24.44 29.04 -14.95
CA LEU A 852 24.16 27.94 -15.85
C LEU A 852 23.22 28.42 -16.94
N GLN A 853 23.63 28.18 -18.17
CA GLN A 853 22.82 28.44 -19.36
C GLN A 853 22.69 27.13 -20.13
N PRO A 854 21.47 26.56 -20.30
CA PRO A 854 21.32 25.38 -21.14
C PRO A 854 21.69 25.74 -22.58
N ILE A 855 22.46 24.86 -23.21
CA ILE A 855 22.94 25.01 -24.59
C ILE A 855 22.52 23.85 -25.48
N HIS A 856 22.15 22.71 -24.90
CA HIS A 856 21.68 21.55 -25.64
C HIS A 856 20.72 20.69 -24.80
N THR A 857 19.73 20.10 -25.46
CA THR A 857 18.84 19.07 -24.90
C THR A 857 18.64 17.93 -25.90
N GLU A 858 18.55 16.69 -25.43
CA GLU A 858 18.33 15.51 -26.25
C GLU A 858 17.41 14.50 -25.57
N LEU A 859 16.48 13.90 -26.31
CA LEU A 859 15.70 12.74 -25.84
C LEU A 859 16.53 11.46 -26.01
N VAL A 860 16.74 10.73 -24.92
CA VAL A 860 17.57 9.52 -24.89
C VAL A 860 16.72 8.25 -24.79
N GLY A 861 17.28 7.10 -25.20
CA GLY A 861 16.54 5.84 -25.19
C GLY A 861 15.51 5.70 -26.31
N THR A 862 15.63 6.49 -27.37
CA THR A 862 14.71 6.53 -28.53
C THR A 862 14.88 5.37 -29.52
N THR A 863 15.80 4.45 -29.24
CA THR A 863 16.11 3.29 -30.08
C THR A 863 15.63 2.01 -29.42
N SER A 864 14.93 1.15 -30.17
CA SER A 864 14.46 -0.15 -29.65
C SER A 864 15.62 -1.06 -29.20
N VAL A 865 15.33 -2.00 -28.30
CA VAL A 865 16.33 -2.94 -27.78
C VAL A 865 16.95 -3.79 -28.91
N ARG A 866 16.14 -4.23 -29.88
CA ARG A 866 16.63 -4.96 -31.07
C ARG A 866 17.59 -4.11 -31.89
N SER A 867 17.23 -2.84 -32.13
CA SER A 867 18.06 -1.90 -32.90
C SER A 867 19.38 -1.57 -32.23
N LEU A 868 19.49 -1.75 -30.91
CA LEU A 868 20.76 -1.63 -30.16
C LEU A 868 21.66 -2.88 -30.27
N GLY A 869 21.21 -3.91 -31.00
CA GLY A 869 21.94 -5.15 -31.24
C GLY A 869 21.64 -6.28 -30.25
N VAL A 870 20.67 -6.09 -29.34
CA VAL A 870 20.25 -7.12 -28.39
C VAL A 870 19.09 -7.90 -28.99
N THR A 871 19.38 -9.08 -29.55
CA THR A 871 18.41 -9.87 -30.32
C THR A 871 17.78 -11.01 -29.52
N LYS A 872 18.45 -11.47 -28.47
CA LYS A 872 17.96 -12.52 -27.55
C LYS A 872 17.72 -11.97 -26.15
N GLN A 873 16.67 -12.45 -25.51
CA GLN A 873 16.36 -12.13 -24.12
C GLN A 873 17.37 -12.79 -23.19
N VAL A 874 17.76 -12.06 -22.15
CA VAL A 874 18.81 -12.49 -21.20
C VAL A 874 18.39 -13.72 -20.39
N ASP A 875 17.12 -13.79 -19.98
CA ASP A 875 16.69 -14.78 -18.98
C ASP A 875 16.20 -16.10 -19.59
N ASN A 876 15.82 -16.13 -20.86
CA ASN A 876 15.10 -17.28 -21.46
C ASN A 876 15.47 -17.58 -22.93
N ASN A 877 16.49 -16.93 -23.50
CA ASN A 877 16.97 -17.13 -24.89
C ASN A 877 15.90 -16.95 -26.00
N ASN A 878 14.71 -16.46 -25.69
CA ASN A 878 13.70 -16.11 -26.69
C ASN A 878 14.14 -14.88 -27.47
N ASP A 879 13.53 -14.64 -28.63
CA ASP A 879 13.74 -13.38 -29.35
C ASP A 879 13.22 -12.21 -28.51
N VAL A 880 13.96 -11.10 -28.51
CA VAL A 880 13.51 -9.85 -27.88
C VAL A 880 12.25 -9.37 -28.60
N PRO A 881 11.18 -8.90 -27.94
CA PRO A 881 10.00 -8.38 -28.66
C PRO A 881 10.30 -7.14 -29.50
N GLU A 882 9.63 -6.97 -30.64
CA GLU A 882 9.84 -5.80 -31.53
C GLU A 882 9.46 -4.47 -30.88
N TYR A 883 8.44 -4.51 -30.02
CA TYR A 883 7.97 -3.35 -29.31
C TYR A 883 8.90 -2.94 -28.16
N LEU A 884 9.93 -3.73 -27.81
CA LEU A 884 10.70 -3.51 -26.58
C LEU A 884 11.66 -2.33 -26.72
N TYR A 885 11.53 -1.37 -25.81
CA TYR A 885 12.42 -0.23 -25.63
C TYR A 885 13.12 -0.32 -24.26
N PRO A 886 14.22 0.43 -24.04
CA PRO A 886 14.93 0.39 -22.76
C PRO A 886 14.03 0.75 -21.56
N SER A 887 13.10 1.68 -21.77
CA SER A 887 12.09 2.11 -20.79
C SER A 887 10.80 2.52 -21.51
N ASP A 888 9.70 2.63 -20.76
CA ASP A 888 8.45 3.25 -21.20
C ASP A 888 8.58 4.78 -21.31
N HIS A 889 9.60 5.35 -20.71
CA HIS A 889 10.00 6.74 -20.91
C HIS A 889 11.22 6.82 -21.83
N PHE A 890 11.27 7.87 -22.66
CA PHE A 890 12.52 8.44 -23.12
C PHE A 890 13.12 9.31 -22.01
N GLY A 891 14.42 9.21 -21.80
CA GLY A 891 15.11 10.11 -20.87
C GLY A 891 15.36 11.48 -21.50
N LEU A 892 15.86 12.42 -20.69
CA LEU A 892 16.25 13.76 -21.14
C LEU A 892 17.67 14.08 -20.69
N LEU A 893 18.56 14.29 -21.66
CA LEU A 893 19.88 14.88 -21.48
C LEU A 893 19.76 16.41 -21.61
N VAL A 894 20.43 17.13 -20.71
CA VAL A 894 20.63 18.59 -20.80
C VAL A 894 22.08 18.92 -20.55
N GLU A 895 22.67 19.73 -21.45
CA GLU A 895 24.00 20.29 -21.29
C GLU A 895 23.90 21.77 -20.99
N PHE A 896 24.56 22.18 -19.91
CA PHE A 896 24.68 23.56 -19.49
C PHE A 896 26.08 24.07 -19.76
N GLN A 897 26.18 25.29 -20.28
CA GLN A 897 27.40 26.09 -20.20
C GLN A 897 27.49 26.72 -18.80
N VAL A 898 28.68 26.65 -18.19
CA VAL A 898 28.98 27.32 -16.93
C VAL A 898 29.44 28.76 -17.23
N VAL A 899 28.79 29.75 -16.61
CA VAL A 899 28.92 31.19 -16.92
C VAL A 899 29.47 32.02 -15.76
#